data_AF-A0A397AYM8-F1
#
_entry.id   AF-A0A397AYM8-F1
#
_cell.length_a   1.000
_cell.length_b   1.000
_cell.length_c   1.000
_cell.angle_alpha   90.00
_cell.angle_beta   90.00
_cell.angle_gamma   90.00
#
_symmetry.space_group_name_H-M   'P 1'
#
loop_
_entity.id
_entity.type
_entity.pdbx_description
1 polymer ?
#
loop_
_entity_poly.entity_id
_entity_poly.type
_entity_poly.pdbx_seq_one_letter_code
_entity_poly.pdbx_strand_id
1 'polypeptide(L)'
;DQVELTWRKLSMAKVVPYFVLAQGGHATFTTTSFGRTPFSQIRPGQHGVVAAGSLPKVEGTSDFYRIVVGDLDAHTAYSCYFSGETIDSFGVFTRVNNSFPVTTHAPPPVLSSYFARPASGNTTGVEVVLDVGCPKNVNCKDALVHVVVATTDCANALTAPFHLAHGCVLAYAVHNVSIPGNSIAKQHVVFLEDGALLVPNTTYTIHIATETPDSYGVFSTVKTTSVTTHPTPPTFVDLSVRPKHASTTELVLNYQLSAPGVVHFIIGEDSKHIDVQSVYNISAKKTTSGEDWHKYPPQTIAYRRSLTVPTTSPHTEVLGYLTANTSYTVWVVAETAADANLYTPLAVFANVSTFAPAPLLLSHAASPTPGSTTQLRLQYTTNDVTGVVHCLVAASTLWTPTLTGPTSFGNRIGYNTNIVAQVSLGNESNVVDISVPFEDTNYTIVLVTETKHSNGVFGAVAQLDNIKSSAPAPVVLDVHITATDARTDSLTVNVRLDRAGTVHYSLTEANHPLAVTEPPPFVVANSTNVSFVTSGLRESTWYDVYLQTETLDSGGVVGSLVKVVSPVPTHGPPPCWLVSNTCGECREGYFGDEPGPSNGLCVAGTKKKGNFNLDNGQHVTLVPGKKTIGIKVSGVKQPTPPAIAEVEVQSNTAAVDLCPANAHMSLETNRCECVEGYVMEHNACILQCPPNSSMSAPGRCQCDPGFVLDSLQTSCCVDMTEAAPVTENKEGKEKEEAKPPPPPWFVKLDLRHFSMDRFLYTLDTFISTKKGQTSMLVGFGLFLMVFCGLFYSLLPHGVPAGKHATTTTVATEDIANVTLTVVNDSDATNATTTAVPDVPSTTDAPEQYTSLIESIWACWLFIADPGAQGELHEWNKRVFAFFVSVIGMVYFFVIMGFVVDSIRDKMEDLKKGRSNVIEKNHSLLLGWSDKSVSLVKQLCLANESEGGGVVVVLAELEKERIEAELESQMEPHEYHGTKVVVRSGSPLITNDLKKVSAHTARSITIMATSIDADKSDASCLRVILSLRGLFKLQGHVVAEIRDIDNEPLVHLVGGSIVETLVSHDIIGRLILLSARSPGLSRVYNSVLGFDGDEFYNKAWPEVVGVPFGELIVRFPAATPIGVKTVKGKIVIKPSMTYKIEDGDEIIVLAEDNDTYKPEPPTLVPPVPIPVIPAKDKIKEKILVCGWRRDIQDMLVLLDSFLERGSEVHLLNELTV
;
A
#
# COMPACT_ATOMS: atom_id res chain seq x y z
N ASP A 1 -56.60 -40.12 33.05
CA ASP A 1 -57.28 -41.38 33.41
C ASP A 1 -58.27 -41.19 34.56
N GLN A 2 -58.03 -40.27 35.49
CA GLN A 2 -58.91 -40.05 36.64
C GLN A 2 -59.79 -38.80 36.53
N VAL A 3 -60.97 -38.87 37.14
CA VAL A 3 -61.87 -37.73 37.42
C VAL A 3 -62.23 -37.73 38.90
N GLU A 4 -62.00 -36.60 39.57
CA GLU A 4 -62.48 -36.36 40.92
C GLU A 4 -63.94 -35.87 40.89
N LEU A 5 -64.80 -36.52 41.68
CA LEU A 5 -66.18 -36.11 41.92
C LEU A 5 -66.36 -35.73 43.38
N THR A 6 -66.71 -34.48 43.63
CA THR A 6 -67.09 -33.98 44.96
C THR A 6 -68.60 -33.76 45.04
N TRP A 7 -69.24 -34.37 46.05
CA TRP A 7 -70.66 -34.21 46.32
C TRP A 7 -70.85 -33.62 47.72
N ARG A 8 -71.72 -32.61 47.83
CA ARG A 8 -72.02 -31.91 49.09
C ARG A 8 -73.52 -31.94 49.37
N LYS A 9 -73.88 -32.33 50.59
CA LYS A 9 -75.27 -32.31 51.07
C LYS A 9 -75.72 -30.89 51.48
N LEU A 10 -76.86 -30.44 50.96
CA LEU A 10 -77.43 -29.11 51.23
C LEU A 10 -78.77 -29.11 51.99
N SER A 11 -79.35 -30.28 52.29
CA SER A 11 -80.64 -30.42 53.00
C SER A 11 -80.53 -31.42 54.15
N MET A 12 -81.54 -31.48 55.03
CA MET A 12 -81.58 -32.43 56.16
C MET A 12 -82.05 -33.85 55.77
N ALA A 13 -82.46 -34.08 54.50
CA ALA A 13 -83.00 -35.37 54.08
C ALA A 13 -81.97 -36.50 54.19
N LYS A 14 -82.35 -37.67 54.72
CA LYS A 14 -81.52 -38.88 54.73
C LYS A 14 -81.46 -39.47 53.31
N VAL A 15 -80.29 -39.47 52.68
CA VAL A 15 -80.13 -39.86 51.25
C VAL A 15 -78.94 -40.77 50.99
N VAL A 16 -79.06 -41.60 49.95
CA VAL A 16 -77.97 -42.34 49.30
C VAL A 16 -77.63 -41.59 48.00
N PRO A 17 -76.48 -40.92 47.89
CA PRO A 17 -76.09 -40.24 46.67
C PRO A 17 -75.62 -41.27 45.63
N TYR A 18 -76.13 -41.19 44.42
CA TYR A 18 -75.64 -41.92 43.27
C TYR A 18 -74.99 -40.97 42.28
N PHE A 19 -73.97 -41.46 41.58
CA PHE A 19 -73.34 -40.76 40.46
C PHE A 19 -73.38 -41.63 39.20
N VAL A 20 -73.45 -40.97 38.04
CA VAL A 20 -73.33 -41.56 36.71
C VAL A 20 -72.44 -40.65 35.87
N LEU A 21 -71.36 -41.21 35.32
CA LEU A 21 -70.43 -40.54 34.42
C LEU A 21 -70.57 -41.15 33.03
N ALA A 22 -71.05 -40.36 32.07
CA ALA A 22 -71.24 -40.79 30.68
C ALA A 22 -70.35 -40.00 29.73
N GLN A 23 -70.00 -40.58 28.58
CA GLN A 23 -69.26 -39.88 27.53
C GLN A 23 -70.08 -38.71 26.96
N GLY A 24 -69.41 -37.60 26.65
CA GLY A 24 -70.04 -36.31 26.34
C GLY A 24 -71.09 -36.39 25.23
N GLY A 25 -72.31 -35.91 25.53
CA GLY A 25 -73.39 -35.82 24.55
C GLY A 25 -74.15 -37.12 24.24
N HIS A 26 -73.96 -38.20 25.00
CA HIS A 26 -74.69 -39.47 24.79
C HIS A 26 -75.79 -39.79 25.82
N ALA A 27 -75.96 -38.97 26.85
CA ALA A 27 -76.99 -39.19 27.89
C ALA A 27 -77.91 -37.98 28.11
N THR A 28 -79.22 -38.19 28.00
CA THR A 28 -80.27 -37.24 28.42
C THR A 28 -81.21 -37.89 29.43
N PHE A 29 -81.43 -37.24 30.57
CA PHE A 29 -82.25 -37.74 31.68
C PHE A 29 -83.59 -37.00 31.72
N THR A 30 -84.69 -37.71 31.96
CA THR A 30 -86.05 -37.15 31.86
C THR A 30 -86.54 -36.48 33.13
N THR A 31 -86.04 -36.88 34.31
CA THR A 31 -86.01 -36.11 35.59
C THR A 31 -85.40 -36.92 36.72
N THR A 32 -85.70 -38.23 36.78
CA THR A 32 -85.24 -39.18 37.81
C THR A 32 -84.81 -40.55 37.25
N SER A 33 -84.96 -40.78 35.94
CA SER A 33 -84.63 -42.03 35.26
C SER A 33 -83.90 -41.78 33.94
N PHE A 34 -83.25 -42.83 33.43
CA PHE A 34 -82.69 -42.88 32.08
C PHE A 34 -83.54 -43.82 31.22
N GLY A 35 -84.41 -43.24 30.38
CA GLY A 35 -85.42 -44.00 29.64
C GLY A 35 -86.39 -44.74 30.59
N ARG A 36 -86.19 -46.05 30.76
CA ARG A 36 -86.93 -46.89 31.73
C ARG A 36 -86.11 -47.33 32.94
N THR A 37 -84.80 -47.04 32.98
CA THR A 37 -83.90 -47.51 34.04
C THR A 37 -83.87 -46.51 35.20
N PRO A 38 -84.14 -46.94 36.46
CA PRO A 38 -83.97 -46.11 37.66
C PRO A 38 -82.49 -45.71 37.86
N PHE A 39 -82.23 -44.52 38.39
CA PHE A 39 -80.87 -43.97 38.48
C PHE A 39 -79.89 -44.88 39.27
N SER A 40 -80.36 -45.57 40.32
CA SER A 40 -79.55 -46.51 41.11
C SER A 40 -79.20 -47.84 40.41
N GLN A 41 -79.92 -48.18 39.33
CA GLN A 41 -79.77 -49.43 38.58
C GLN A 41 -78.88 -49.30 37.34
N ILE A 42 -78.46 -48.07 36.99
CA ILE A 42 -77.54 -47.80 35.88
C ILE A 42 -76.18 -48.47 36.16
N ARG A 43 -75.55 -49.02 35.11
CA ARG A 43 -74.24 -49.68 35.18
C ARG A 43 -73.34 -49.25 34.01
N PRO A 44 -72.01 -49.35 34.14
CA PRO A 44 -71.06 -49.16 33.04
C PRO A 44 -71.44 -49.96 31.78
N GLY A 45 -71.14 -49.39 30.61
CA GLY A 45 -71.44 -49.96 29.29
C GLY A 45 -72.85 -49.68 28.76
N GLN A 46 -73.78 -49.18 29.58
CA GLN A 46 -75.13 -48.82 29.13
C GLN A 46 -75.15 -47.42 28.51
N HIS A 47 -75.50 -47.29 27.23
CA HIS A 47 -75.75 -46.00 26.55
C HIS A 47 -74.64 -44.94 26.75
N GLY A 48 -73.37 -45.35 26.69
CA GLY A 48 -72.22 -44.43 26.87
C GLY A 48 -71.89 -44.08 28.32
N VAL A 49 -72.55 -44.70 29.31
CA VAL A 49 -72.12 -44.64 30.72
C VAL A 49 -70.81 -45.41 30.89
N VAL A 50 -69.78 -44.73 31.38
CA VAL A 50 -68.44 -45.30 31.60
C VAL A 50 -68.25 -45.67 33.08
N ALA A 51 -68.79 -44.89 34.02
CA ALA A 51 -68.82 -45.24 35.43
C ALA A 51 -70.19 -44.91 36.06
N ALA A 52 -70.67 -45.73 37.00
CA ALA A 52 -71.87 -45.46 37.79
C ALA A 52 -71.80 -46.18 39.14
N GLY A 53 -72.27 -45.54 40.21
CA GLY A 53 -72.21 -46.12 41.55
C GLY A 53 -72.93 -45.31 42.63
N SER A 54 -73.02 -45.91 43.82
CA SER A 54 -73.52 -45.27 45.05
C SER A 54 -72.37 -44.80 45.93
N LEU A 55 -72.48 -43.57 46.44
CA LEU A 55 -71.72 -43.08 47.59
C LEU A 55 -72.34 -43.60 48.90
N PRO A 56 -71.63 -43.51 50.05
CA PRO A 56 -72.15 -43.95 51.35
C PRO A 56 -73.50 -43.33 51.74
N LYS A 57 -74.28 -44.01 52.61
CA LYS A 57 -75.53 -43.47 53.18
C LYS A 57 -75.22 -42.20 54.00
N VAL A 58 -75.95 -41.10 53.78
CA VAL A 58 -75.65 -39.78 54.36
C VAL A 58 -76.73 -39.30 55.33
N GLU A 59 -76.41 -39.31 56.63
CA GLU A 59 -77.31 -38.91 57.72
C GLU A 59 -76.73 -37.73 58.52
N GLY A 60 -77.45 -36.60 58.53
CA GLY A 60 -76.95 -35.35 59.13
C GLY A 60 -76.96 -34.15 58.18
N THR A 61 -76.38 -33.04 58.62
CA THR A 61 -76.27 -31.78 57.87
C THR A 61 -74.85 -31.54 57.36
N SER A 62 -74.73 -31.27 56.05
CA SER A 62 -73.51 -30.80 55.37
C SER A 62 -72.29 -31.72 55.41
N ASP A 63 -72.47 -33.00 55.10
CA ASP A 63 -71.36 -33.88 54.72
C ASP A 63 -70.83 -33.57 53.31
N PHE A 64 -69.51 -33.75 53.13
CA PHE A 64 -68.81 -33.73 51.85
C PHE A 64 -68.25 -35.12 51.56
N TYR A 65 -68.46 -35.63 50.34
CA TYR A 65 -67.86 -36.87 49.86
C TYR A 65 -67.02 -36.61 48.62
N ARG A 66 -65.80 -37.12 48.64
CA ARG A 66 -64.83 -37.12 47.53
C ARG A 66 -64.68 -38.54 47.04
N ILE A 67 -64.90 -38.78 45.75
CA ILE A 67 -64.56 -40.05 45.09
C ILE A 67 -63.70 -39.75 43.86
N VAL A 68 -62.72 -40.60 43.59
CA VAL A 68 -61.92 -40.55 42.36
C VAL A 68 -62.33 -41.74 41.50
N VAL A 69 -62.76 -41.46 40.27
CA VAL A 69 -63.12 -42.45 39.26
C VAL A 69 -61.93 -42.59 38.32
N GLY A 70 -61.30 -43.76 38.30
CA GLY A 70 -60.17 -44.10 37.41
C GLY A 70 -60.59 -44.81 36.13
N ASP A 71 -59.59 -45.31 35.40
CA ASP A 71 -59.72 -46.10 34.17
C ASP A 71 -60.51 -45.41 33.04
N LEU A 72 -60.51 -44.07 33.00
CA LEU A 72 -61.13 -43.26 31.96
C LEU A 72 -60.14 -42.93 30.83
N ASP A 73 -60.63 -42.86 29.59
CA ASP A 73 -59.83 -42.38 28.45
C ASP A 73 -59.28 -40.97 28.72
N ALA A 74 -58.04 -40.71 28.29
CA ALA A 74 -57.42 -39.39 28.42
C ALA A 74 -57.96 -38.39 27.37
N HIS A 75 -57.84 -37.08 27.66
CA HIS A 75 -58.38 -35.98 26.82
C HIS A 75 -59.88 -36.11 26.45
N THR A 76 -60.66 -36.88 27.20
CA THR A 76 -62.03 -37.24 26.84
C THR A 76 -63.03 -36.47 27.69
N ALA A 77 -64.02 -35.87 27.03
CA ALA A 77 -65.08 -35.12 27.69
C ALA A 77 -66.18 -36.07 28.19
N TYR A 78 -66.48 -35.98 29.48
CA TYR A 78 -67.55 -36.70 30.16
C TYR A 78 -68.61 -35.73 30.68
N SER A 79 -69.79 -36.27 30.95
CA SER A 79 -70.91 -35.58 31.59
C SER A 79 -71.26 -36.34 32.87
N CYS A 80 -71.11 -35.66 34.02
CA CYS A 80 -71.41 -36.23 35.33
C CYS A 80 -72.81 -35.82 35.79
N TYR A 81 -73.56 -36.83 36.23
CA TYR A 81 -74.91 -36.73 36.75
C TYR A 81 -74.93 -37.27 38.19
N PHE A 82 -75.76 -36.66 39.03
CA PHE A 82 -75.95 -37.00 40.43
C PHE A 82 -77.45 -37.02 40.77
N SER A 83 -77.84 -37.96 41.62
CA SER A 83 -79.17 -37.97 42.25
C SER A 83 -79.09 -38.66 43.61
N GLY A 84 -79.77 -38.11 44.62
CA GLY A 84 -79.91 -38.75 45.92
C GLY A 84 -81.21 -39.56 46.00
N GLU A 85 -81.12 -40.86 46.25
CA GLU A 85 -82.30 -41.65 46.64
C GLU A 85 -82.57 -41.41 48.13
N THR A 86 -83.82 -41.18 48.52
CA THR A 86 -84.17 -41.10 49.95
C THR A 86 -83.95 -42.47 50.59
N ILE A 87 -83.30 -42.52 51.76
CA ILE A 87 -82.96 -43.78 52.42
C ILE A 87 -84.23 -44.62 52.65
N ASP A 88 -84.14 -45.88 52.25
CA ASP A 88 -85.17 -46.92 52.35
C ASP A 88 -86.52 -46.57 51.67
N SER A 89 -86.48 -45.67 50.66
CA SER A 89 -87.65 -45.25 49.87
C SER A 89 -87.93 -46.08 48.61
N PHE A 90 -86.99 -46.94 48.21
CA PHE A 90 -87.09 -47.83 47.04
C PHE A 90 -87.47 -47.12 45.73
N GLY A 91 -86.79 -46.01 45.44
CA GLY A 91 -86.91 -45.27 44.17
C GLY A 91 -87.33 -43.80 44.26
N VAL A 92 -87.41 -43.19 45.45
CA VAL A 92 -87.70 -41.74 45.58
C VAL A 92 -86.41 -40.93 45.44
N PHE A 93 -86.05 -40.64 44.20
CA PHE A 93 -84.89 -39.85 43.79
C PHE A 93 -85.13 -38.34 43.85
N THR A 94 -84.10 -37.58 44.22
CA THR A 94 -84.03 -36.15 43.87
C THR A 94 -83.96 -36.00 42.35
N ARG A 95 -84.48 -34.88 41.83
CA ARG A 95 -84.26 -34.50 40.43
C ARG A 95 -82.77 -34.59 40.09
N VAL A 96 -82.44 -35.25 38.97
CA VAL A 96 -81.08 -35.32 38.43
C VAL A 96 -80.63 -33.90 38.07
N ASN A 97 -79.39 -33.56 38.41
CA ASN A 97 -78.77 -32.29 38.03
C ASN A 97 -78.73 -32.09 36.50
N ASN A 98 -78.53 -30.84 36.08
CA ASN A 98 -78.00 -30.58 34.74
C ASN A 98 -76.58 -31.17 34.67
N SER A 99 -76.21 -31.75 33.53
CA SER A 99 -74.90 -32.38 33.30
C SER A 99 -73.75 -31.45 33.67
N PHE A 100 -72.88 -31.89 34.58
CA PHE A 100 -71.59 -31.23 34.80
C PHE A 100 -70.58 -31.76 33.77
N PRO A 101 -70.10 -30.94 32.81
CA PRO A 101 -69.05 -31.38 31.91
C PRO A 101 -67.73 -31.47 32.68
N VAL A 102 -67.04 -32.61 32.56
CA VAL A 102 -65.71 -32.82 33.13
C VAL A 102 -64.86 -33.55 32.10
N THR A 103 -63.68 -33.01 31.79
CA THR A 103 -62.78 -33.58 30.78
C THR A 103 -61.55 -34.12 31.48
N THR A 104 -61.12 -35.34 31.16
CA THR A 104 -59.83 -35.86 31.65
C THR A 104 -58.68 -35.08 31.03
N HIS A 105 -57.61 -34.83 31.79
CA HIS A 105 -56.41 -34.18 31.25
C HIS A 105 -55.84 -34.97 30.06
N ALA A 106 -55.18 -34.24 29.14
CA ALA A 106 -54.47 -34.85 28.03
C ALA A 106 -53.27 -35.68 28.53
N PRO A 107 -52.90 -36.77 27.82
CA PRO A 107 -51.66 -37.48 28.12
C PRO A 107 -50.45 -36.55 27.87
N PRO A 108 -49.36 -36.71 28.63
CA PRO A 108 -48.25 -35.76 28.63
C PRO A 108 -47.54 -35.72 27.27
N PRO A 109 -47.05 -34.53 26.84
CA PRO A 109 -46.23 -34.38 25.63
C PRO A 109 -45.05 -35.35 25.58
N VAL A 110 -44.67 -35.81 24.39
CA VAL A 110 -43.65 -36.85 24.19
C VAL A 110 -42.30 -36.21 23.88
N LEU A 111 -41.29 -36.56 24.67
CA LEU A 111 -39.87 -36.32 24.34
C LEU A 111 -39.46 -37.30 23.23
N SER A 112 -39.17 -36.77 22.04
CA SER A 112 -38.82 -37.55 20.85
C SER A 112 -37.30 -37.66 20.63
N SER A 113 -36.54 -36.65 21.04
CA SER A 113 -35.10 -36.72 21.25
C SER A 113 -34.71 -35.83 22.44
N TYR A 114 -33.59 -36.16 23.09
CA TYR A 114 -33.01 -35.35 24.16
C TYR A 114 -31.50 -35.63 24.26
N PHE A 115 -30.71 -34.59 24.52
CA PHE A 115 -29.30 -34.71 24.92
C PHE A 115 -28.87 -33.51 25.75
N ALA A 116 -27.72 -33.61 26.39
CA ALA A 116 -27.12 -32.52 27.16
C ALA A 116 -25.71 -32.21 26.65
N ARG A 117 -25.31 -30.94 26.79
CA ARG A 117 -23.96 -30.45 26.50
C ARG A 117 -23.58 -29.40 27.55
N PRO A 118 -22.28 -29.20 27.85
CA PRO A 118 -21.85 -28.00 28.56
C PRO A 118 -22.30 -26.75 27.80
N ALA A 119 -22.60 -25.67 28.52
CA ALA A 119 -23.05 -24.45 27.88
C ALA A 119 -21.88 -23.70 27.22
N SER A 120 -22.11 -23.18 26.01
CA SER A 120 -21.06 -22.46 25.26
C SER A 120 -20.68 -21.16 25.96
N GLY A 121 -19.39 -20.93 26.19
CA GLY A 121 -18.88 -19.73 26.87
C GLY A 121 -19.07 -19.73 28.39
N ASN A 122 -19.48 -20.85 29.02
CA ASN A 122 -19.65 -20.94 30.47
C ASN A 122 -18.98 -22.20 31.06
N THR A 123 -18.37 -22.08 32.24
CA THR A 123 -17.72 -23.19 32.97
C THR A 123 -18.65 -23.90 33.96
N THR A 124 -19.76 -23.27 34.37
CA THR A 124 -20.74 -23.83 35.33
C THR A 124 -22.12 -24.06 34.69
N GLY A 125 -22.36 -23.51 33.49
CA GLY A 125 -23.61 -23.68 32.74
C GLY A 125 -23.74 -25.02 32.00
N VAL A 126 -24.98 -25.48 31.87
CA VAL A 126 -25.39 -26.70 31.14
C VAL A 126 -26.56 -26.38 30.20
N GLU A 127 -26.48 -26.87 28.97
CA GLU A 127 -27.56 -26.80 27.99
C GLU A 127 -28.18 -28.18 27.76
N VAL A 128 -29.51 -28.26 27.87
CA VAL A 128 -30.29 -29.47 27.62
C VAL A 128 -31.15 -29.24 26.38
N VAL A 129 -30.87 -29.98 25.32
CA VAL A 129 -31.50 -29.82 24.00
C VAL A 129 -32.55 -30.92 23.81
N LEU A 130 -33.78 -30.51 23.46
CA LEU A 130 -34.97 -31.35 23.49
C LEU A 130 -35.80 -31.21 22.21
N ASP A 131 -36.31 -32.33 21.70
CA ASP A 131 -37.38 -32.34 20.69
C ASP A 131 -38.70 -32.80 21.36
N VAL A 132 -39.68 -31.90 21.47
CA VAL A 132 -40.97 -32.14 22.15
C VAL A 132 -42.12 -32.18 21.14
N GLY A 133 -42.93 -33.24 21.16
CA GLY A 133 -44.08 -33.41 20.26
C GLY A 133 -45.32 -33.95 20.96
N CYS A 134 -46.46 -33.94 20.29
CA CYS A 134 -47.71 -34.41 20.88
C CYS A 134 -47.86 -35.95 20.81
N PRO A 135 -48.58 -36.57 21.76
CA PRO A 135 -49.02 -37.96 21.67
C PRO A 135 -49.86 -38.21 20.41
N LYS A 136 -49.82 -39.44 19.88
CA LYS A 136 -50.63 -39.83 18.71
C LYS A 136 -52.12 -39.56 18.98
N ASN A 137 -52.79 -38.93 18.01
CA ASN A 137 -54.20 -38.53 18.05
C ASN A 137 -54.57 -37.43 19.07
N VAL A 138 -53.58 -36.74 19.67
CA VAL A 138 -53.81 -35.59 20.57
C VAL A 138 -53.14 -34.35 19.98
N ASN A 139 -53.89 -33.26 19.82
CA ASN A 139 -53.35 -31.98 19.33
C ASN A 139 -53.03 -31.06 20.53
N CYS A 140 -51.82 -31.20 21.06
CA CYS A 140 -51.29 -30.34 22.11
C CYS A 140 -50.72 -29.04 21.52
N LYS A 141 -50.80 -27.94 22.28
CA LYS A 141 -50.26 -26.62 21.87
C LYS A 141 -49.02 -26.21 22.66
N ASP A 142 -48.93 -26.66 23.90
CA ASP A 142 -47.93 -26.23 24.87
C ASP A 142 -47.57 -27.44 25.75
N ALA A 143 -46.35 -27.42 26.30
CA ALA A 143 -45.79 -28.48 27.11
C ALA A 143 -44.93 -27.89 28.24
N LEU A 144 -45.20 -28.26 29.49
CA LEU A 144 -44.28 -27.97 30.57
C LEU A 144 -43.15 -29.01 30.53
N VAL A 145 -41.91 -28.55 30.59
CA VAL A 145 -40.70 -29.38 30.59
C VAL A 145 -39.98 -29.17 31.92
N HIS A 146 -39.70 -30.27 32.61
CA HIS A 146 -39.06 -30.28 33.92
C HIS A 146 -37.67 -30.88 33.74
N VAL A 147 -36.64 -30.11 34.09
CA VAL A 147 -35.22 -30.50 34.00
C VAL A 147 -34.58 -30.40 35.37
N VAL A 148 -33.97 -31.49 35.84
CA VAL A 148 -33.30 -31.61 37.12
C VAL A 148 -31.85 -32.03 36.88
N VAL A 149 -30.89 -31.34 37.50
CA VAL A 149 -29.47 -31.71 37.50
C VAL A 149 -29.09 -32.24 38.88
N ALA A 150 -28.41 -33.38 38.91
CA ALA A 150 -27.97 -34.09 40.10
C ALA A 150 -26.53 -34.62 39.94
N THR A 151 -25.91 -35.06 41.04
CA THR A 151 -24.60 -35.73 41.00
C THR A 151 -24.71 -37.13 40.37
N THR A 152 -23.60 -37.69 39.89
CA THR A 152 -23.54 -39.05 39.31
C THR A 152 -23.95 -40.15 40.29
N ASP A 153 -23.72 -39.92 41.58
CA ASP A 153 -23.80 -40.94 42.62
C ASP A 153 -25.20 -41.01 43.26
N CYS A 154 -26.21 -40.49 42.54
CA CYS A 154 -27.59 -40.36 43.01
C CYS A 154 -28.29 -41.73 43.11
N ALA A 155 -28.16 -42.38 44.27
CA ALA A 155 -28.58 -43.77 44.49
C ALA A 155 -30.09 -44.06 44.29
N ASN A 156 -30.94 -43.04 44.24
CA ASN A 156 -32.38 -43.17 44.01
C ASN A 156 -32.76 -42.65 42.62
N ALA A 157 -33.30 -43.54 41.76
CA ALA A 157 -33.88 -43.13 40.49
C ALA A 157 -35.09 -42.20 40.74
N LEU A 158 -35.02 -40.97 40.23
CA LEU A 158 -36.08 -39.97 40.42
C LEU A 158 -37.38 -40.41 39.73
N THR A 159 -38.34 -40.88 40.52
CA THR A 159 -39.73 -41.08 40.11
C THR A 159 -40.52 -39.78 40.22
N ALA A 160 -41.49 -39.55 39.33
CA ALA A 160 -42.45 -38.48 39.52
C ALA A 160 -43.25 -38.69 40.83
N PRO A 161 -43.60 -37.62 41.58
CA PRO A 161 -43.36 -36.21 41.28
C PRO A 161 -41.99 -35.70 41.77
N PHE A 162 -41.40 -34.76 41.01
CA PHE A 162 -40.07 -34.17 41.29
C PHE A 162 -39.94 -33.42 42.63
N HIS A 163 -41.06 -33.14 43.30
CA HIS A 163 -41.12 -32.38 44.57
C HIS A 163 -40.59 -33.12 45.81
N LEU A 164 -40.16 -34.39 45.71
CA LEU A 164 -39.77 -35.23 46.86
C LEU A 164 -38.29 -35.65 46.88
N ALA A 165 -37.46 -35.14 45.94
CA ALA A 165 -36.08 -35.55 45.72
C ALA A 165 -35.06 -34.88 46.69
N HIS A 166 -35.16 -35.16 47.99
CA HIS A 166 -34.27 -34.57 48.99
C HIS A 166 -32.78 -34.97 48.83
N GLY A 167 -31.90 -33.97 48.84
CA GLY A 167 -30.46 -34.13 49.18
C GLY A 167 -29.47 -34.35 48.03
N CYS A 168 -29.94 -34.61 46.80
CA CYS A 168 -29.07 -34.93 45.65
C CYS A 168 -29.26 -34.00 44.43
N VAL A 169 -30.36 -33.25 44.38
CA VAL A 169 -30.64 -32.27 43.33
C VAL A 169 -29.80 -31.02 43.55
N LEU A 170 -29.12 -30.55 42.51
CA LEU A 170 -28.32 -29.33 42.49
C LEU A 170 -29.07 -28.18 41.82
N ALA A 171 -29.68 -28.42 40.65
CA ALA A 171 -30.45 -27.40 39.93
C ALA A 171 -31.77 -27.97 39.39
N TYR A 172 -32.78 -27.12 39.26
CA TYR A 172 -34.10 -27.45 38.73
C TYR A 172 -34.66 -26.30 37.90
N ALA A 173 -35.14 -26.60 36.70
CA ALA A 173 -35.83 -25.64 35.84
C ALA A 173 -37.17 -26.24 35.34
N VAL A 174 -38.18 -25.37 35.24
CA VAL A 174 -39.40 -25.63 34.47
C VAL A 174 -39.44 -24.66 33.31
N HIS A 175 -39.67 -25.14 32.09
CA HIS A 175 -39.82 -24.31 30.90
C HIS A 175 -41.13 -24.66 30.19
N ASN A 176 -41.83 -23.65 29.65
CA ASN A 176 -43.00 -23.87 28.81
C ASN A 176 -42.58 -23.87 27.33
N VAL A 177 -42.87 -24.96 26.63
CA VAL A 177 -42.50 -25.19 25.22
C VAL A 177 -43.77 -25.16 24.38
N SER A 178 -43.93 -24.13 23.56
CA SER A 178 -45.01 -24.08 22.58
C SER A 178 -44.70 -24.99 21.38
N ILE A 179 -45.69 -25.77 20.98
CA ILE A 179 -45.59 -26.82 19.96
C ILE A 179 -46.38 -26.36 18.72
N PRO A 180 -45.71 -26.10 17.58
CA PRO A 180 -46.41 -25.72 16.36
C PRO A 180 -47.33 -26.87 15.90
N GLY A 181 -48.61 -26.56 15.68
CA GLY A 181 -49.70 -27.54 15.65
C GLY A 181 -49.47 -28.77 14.76
N ASN A 182 -49.74 -29.96 15.33
CA ASN A 182 -49.47 -31.28 14.73
C ASN A 182 -48.00 -31.55 14.29
N SER A 183 -47.03 -30.78 14.79
CA SER A 183 -45.60 -31.01 14.53
C SER A 183 -44.79 -31.20 15.83
N ILE A 184 -43.46 -31.23 15.72
CA ILE A 184 -42.53 -31.39 16.85
C ILE A 184 -41.80 -30.06 17.02
N ALA A 185 -41.82 -29.49 18.21
CA ALA A 185 -40.92 -28.41 18.61
C ALA A 185 -39.50 -28.97 18.68
N LYS A 186 -38.66 -28.63 17.71
CA LYS A 186 -37.30 -29.16 17.59
C LYS A 186 -36.25 -28.27 18.23
N GLN A 187 -35.20 -28.89 18.76
CA GLN A 187 -34.01 -28.23 19.32
C GLN A 187 -34.35 -27.13 20.34
N HIS A 188 -35.38 -27.35 21.16
CA HIS A 188 -35.65 -26.45 22.28
C HIS A 188 -34.53 -26.59 23.32
N VAL A 189 -33.89 -25.49 23.69
CA VAL A 189 -32.75 -25.48 24.62
C VAL A 189 -33.21 -24.95 25.98
N VAL A 190 -33.07 -25.78 27.01
CA VAL A 190 -33.16 -25.36 28.41
C VAL A 190 -31.75 -25.13 28.92
N PHE A 191 -31.43 -23.88 29.25
CA PHE A 191 -30.16 -23.51 29.89
C PHE A 191 -30.33 -23.53 31.42
N LEU A 192 -29.38 -24.16 32.11
CA LEU A 192 -29.30 -24.18 33.57
C LEU A 192 -27.92 -23.71 34.01
N GLU A 193 -27.89 -22.76 34.93
CA GLU A 193 -26.68 -22.24 35.56
C GLU A 193 -26.97 -22.02 37.05
N ASP A 194 -26.10 -22.55 37.90
CA ASP A 194 -26.02 -22.21 39.32
C ASP A 194 -24.55 -22.20 39.72
N GLY A 195 -23.95 -21.01 39.75
CA GLY A 195 -22.53 -20.82 40.06
C GLY A 195 -22.13 -21.12 41.51
N ALA A 196 -23.07 -21.50 42.39
CA ALA A 196 -22.80 -21.98 43.74
C ALA A 196 -22.80 -23.52 43.86
N LEU A 197 -23.39 -24.23 42.89
CA LEU A 197 -23.62 -25.68 42.95
C LEU A 197 -23.07 -26.47 41.75
N LEU A 198 -22.95 -25.84 40.58
CA LEU A 198 -22.31 -26.43 39.40
C LEU A 198 -20.85 -25.96 39.32
N VAL A 199 -19.94 -26.91 39.21
CA VAL A 199 -18.48 -26.72 39.30
C VAL A 199 -17.85 -27.01 37.92
N PRO A 200 -16.79 -26.30 37.51
CA PRO A 200 -16.08 -26.60 36.26
C PRO A 200 -15.53 -28.03 36.21
N ASN A 201 -15.36 -28.57 35.00
CA ASN A 201 -14.78 -29.90 34.72
C ASN A 201 -15.44 -31.08 35.50
N THR A 202 -16.73 -30.98 35.82
CA THR A 202 -17.44 -31.92 36.70
C THR A 202 -18.60 -32.58 35.95
N THR A 203 -18.78 -33.89 36.16
CA THR A 203 -19.82 -34.68 35.49
C THR A 203 -21.10 -34.74 36.32
N TYR A 204 -22.23 -34.51 35.67
CA TYR A 204 -23.56 -34.47 36.27
C TYR A 204 -24.56 -35.36 35.51
N THR A 205 -25.57 -35.84 36.23
CA THR A 205 -26.70 -36.58 35.66
C THR A 205 -27.91 -35.66 35.57
N ILE A 206 -28.57 -35.65 34.42
CA ILE A 206 -29.76 -34.83 34.16
C ILE A 206 -30.98 -35.72 34.02
N HIS A 207 -32.04 -35.40 34.75
CA HIS A 207 -33.34 -36.03 34.69
C HIS A 207 -34.35 -35.09 34.03
N ILE A 208 -35.11 -35.59 33.06
CA ILE A 208 -36.00 -34.79 32.20
C ILE A 208 -37.37 -35.45 32.14
N ALA A 209 -38.45 -34.69 32.29
CA ALA A 209 -39.79 -35.13 31.93
C ALA A 209 -40.65 -33.97 31.41
N THR A 210 -41.85 -34.31 30.97
CA THR A 210 -42.87 -33.38 30.45
C THR A 210 -44.14 -33.50 31.26
N GLU A 211 -44.82 -32.38 31.48
CA GLU A 211 -46.15 -32.28 32.12
C GLU A 211 -47.15 -31.64 31.15
N THR A 212 -48.40 -32.11 31.18
CA THR A 212 -49.52 -31.44 30.50
C THR A 212 -49.83 -30.11 31.22
N PRO A 213 -49.84 -28.95 30.52
CA PRO A 213 -50.21 -27.67 31.13
C PRO A 213 -51.56 -27.73 31.85
N ASP A 214 -51.68 -26.99 32.95
CA ASP A 214 -52.84 -26.94 33.85
C ASP A 214 -53.30 -28.30 34.41
N SER A 215 -52.45 -29.34 34.39
CA SER A 215 -52.77 -30.66 34.93
C SER A 215 -52.34 -30.89 36.39
N TYR A 216 -51.39 -30.11 36.89
CA TYR A 216 -50.89 -30.14 38.26
C TYR A 216 -50.42 -31.54 38.72
N GLY A 217 -49.75 -32.28 37.82
CA GLY A 217 -49.12 -33.56 38.13
C GLY A 217 -49.15 -34.65 37.05
N VAL A 218 -49.66 -34.40 35.83
CA VAL A 218 -49.67 -35.42 34.77
C VAL A 218 -48.32 -35.43 34.04
N PHE A 219 -47.35 -36.12 34.64
CA PHE A 219 -45.98 -36.27 34.13
C PHE A 219 -45.80 -37.46 33.17
N SER A 220 -44.85 -37.34 32.24
CA SER A 220 -44.34 -38.45 31.43
C SER A 220 -43.26 -39.27 32.16
N THR A 221 -42.83 -40.38 31.56
CA THR A 221 -41.72 -41.20 32.09
C THR A 221 -40.41 -40.42 32.09
N VAL A 222 -39.79 -40.28 33.26
CA VAL A 222 -38.50 -39.59 33.41
C VAL A 222 -37.43 -40.22 32.49
N LYS A 223 -36.67 -39.36 31.83
CA LYS A 223 -35.53 -39.67 30.96
C LYS A 223 -34.24 -39.17 31.58
N THR A 224 -33.13 -39.84 31.30
CA THR A 224 -31.81 -39.50 31.85
C THR A 224 -30.74 -39.36 30.79
N THR A 225 -29.84 -38.41 31.00
CA THR A 225 -28.62 -38.17 30.21
C THR A 225 -27.51 -37.66 31.13
N SER A 226 -26.27 -37.59 30.65
CA SER A 226 -25.09 -37.15 31.41
C SER A 226 -24.35 -36.05 30.67
N VAL A 227 -23.78 -35.10 31.42
CA VAL A 227 -23.00 -33.99 30.89
C VAL A 227 -21.74 -33.79 31.74
N THR A 228 -20.67 -33.28 31.14
CA THR A 228 -19.50 -32.77 31.89
C THR A 228 -19.36 -31.29 31.57
N THR A 229 -19.28 -30.44 32.59
CA THR A 229 -19.06 -28.99 32.45
C THR A 229 -17.67 -28.70 31.89
N HIS A 230 -17.48 -27.55 31.22
CA HIS A 230 -16.18 -27.19 30.70
C HIS A 230 -15.16 -26.92 31.84
N PRO A 231 -13.87 -27.29 31.68
CA PRO A 231 -12.82 -26.80 32.55
C PRO A 231 -12.60 -25.29 32.39
N THR A 232 -12.00 -24.66 33.40
CA THR A 232 -11.61 -23.25 33.36
C THR A 232 -10.55 -22.99 32.29
N PRO A 233 -10.55 -21.81 31.63
CA PRO A 233 -9.54 -21.48 30.62
C PRO A 233 -8.12 -21.47 31.19
N PRO A 234 -7.12 -21.96 30.43
CA PRO A 234 -5.73 -22.03 30.89
C PRO A 234 -5.11 -20.63 30.97
N THR A 235 -4.40 -20.34 32.05
CA THR A 235 -3.70 -19.06 32.24
C THR A 235 -2.29 -19.08 31.67
N PHE A 236 -1.81 -17.91 31.25
CA PHE A 236 -0.39 -17.71 30.95
C PHE A 236 0.43 -17.65 32.25
N VAL A 237 1.48 -18.46 32.33
CA VAL A 237 2.46 -18.52 33.43
C VAL A 237 3.66 -17.63 33.10
N ASP A 238 4.09 -17.66 31.84
CA ASP A 238 4.97 -16.69 31.20
C ASP A 238 4.33 -16.28 29.87
N LEU A 239 4.56 -15.03 29.46
CA LEU A 239 4.09 -14.44 28.21
C LEU A 239 4.92 -13.19 27.89
N SER A 240 5.70 -13.22 26.81
CA SER A 240 6.52 -12.09 26.39
C SER A 240 6.64 -12.01 24.86
N VAL A 241 6.68 -10.78 24.34
CA VAL A 241 6.93 -10.49 22.92
C VAL A 241 8.18 -9.60 22.80
N ARG A 242 9.09 -9.93 21.88
CA ARG A 242 10.31 -9.16 21.61
C ARG A 242 10.72 -9.28 20.14
N PRO A 243 11.50 -8.34 19.55
CA PRO A 243 12.09 -8.55 18.24
C PRO A 243 13.06 -9.74 18.22
N LYS A 244 13.13 -10.43 17.07
CA LYS A 244 14.05 -11.55 16.86
C LYS A 244 15.45 -11.02 16.55
N HIS A 245 16.46 -11.50 17.26
CA HIS A 245 17.85 -11.17 16.93
C HIS A 245 18.23 -11.66 15.53
N ALA A 246 19.15 -10.93 14.88
CA ALA A 246 19.57 -11.17 13.50
C ALA A 246 18.46 -11.17 12.43
N SER A 247 17.32 -10.50 12.69
CA SER A 247 16.23 -10.36 11.72
C SER A 247 15.57 -8.98 11.78
N THR A 248 15.14 -8.48 10.62
CA THR A 248 14.42 -7.21 10.47
C THR A 248 12.91 -7.38 10.29
N THR A 249 12.42 -8.60 10.06
CA THR A 249 11.03 -8.87 9.64
C THR A 249 10.30 -9.85 10.56
N GLU A 250 10.85 -10.11 11.74
CA GLU A 250 10.38 -11.14 12.66
C GLU A 250 10.35 -10.66 14.13
N LEU A 251 9.23 -10.93 14.81
CA LEU A 251 9.13 -10.90 16.27
C LEU A 251 9.17 -12.32 16.84
N VAL A 252 9.34 -12.44 18.17
CA VAL A 252 9.33 -13.69 18.93
C VAL A 252 8.31 -13.55 20.05
N LEU A 253 7.33 -14.45 20.08
CA LEU A 253 6.31 -14.58 21.12
C LEU A 253 6.62 -15.84 21.93
N ASN A 254 7.05 -15.67 23.18
CA ASN A 254 7.20 -16.77 24.13
C ASN A 254 5.95 -16.85 25.02
N TYR A 255 5.49 -18.06 25.32
CA TYR A 255 4.45 -18.28 26.30
C TYR A 255 4.55 -19.65 26.98
N GLN A 256 3.98 -19.75 28.18
CA GLN A 256 3.78 -21.02 28.86
C GLN A 256 2.34 -21.05 29.43
N LEU A 257 1.58 -22.11 29.14
CA LEU A 257 0.23 -22.29 29.70
C LEU A 257 0.25 -23.13 30.98
N SER A 258 -0.66 -22.83 31.91
CA SER A 258 -0.87 -23.60 33.14
C SER A 258 -1.63 -24.92 32.92
N ALA A 259 -2.35 -25.05 31.80
CA ALA A 259 -2.98 -26.29 31.34
C ALA A 259 -3.05 -26.32 29.79
N PRO A 260 -3.23 -27.48 29.13
CA PRO A 260 -3.36 -27.56 27.67
C PRO A 260 -4.53 -26.71 27.14
N GLY A 261 -4.33 -26.08 25.97
CA GLY A 261 -5.25 -25.07 25.44
C GLY A 261 -5.02 -24.75 23.97
N VAL A 262 -5.64 -23.68 23.49
CA VAL A 262 -5.37 -23.07 22.18
C VAL A 262 -4.97 -21.62 22.40
N VAL A 263 -3.82 -21.19 21.87
CA VAL A 263 -3.40 -19.78 21.92
C VAL A 263 -3.81 -19.10 20.61
N HIS A 264 -4.60 -18.04 20.70
CA HIS A 264 -4.98 -17.20 19.58
C HIS A 264 -4.27 -15.86 19.69
N PHE A 265 -3.70 -15.38 18.60
CA PHE A 265 -3.08 -14.07 18.57
C PHE A 265 -3.24 -13.38 17.21
N ILE A 266 -3.19 -12.06 17.26
CA ILE A 266 -3.32 -11.16 16.12
C ILE A 266 -2.29 -10.02 16.25
N ILE A 267 -1.71 -9.63 15.11
CA ILE A 267 -0.67 -8.61 15.01
C ILE A 267 -1.18 -7.50 14.11
N GLY A 268 -1.23 -6.29 14.65
CA GLY A 268 -1.62 -5.06 13.96
C GLY A 268 -0.50 -4.04 13.98
N GLU A 269 -0.33 -3.32 12.89
CA GLU A 269 0.65 -2.25 12.75
C GLU A 269 0.15 -1.00 13.46
N ASP A 270 0.94 -0.36 14.33
CA ASP A 270 0.45 0.75 15.17
C ASP A 270 0.07 2.00 14.35
N SER A 271 0.62 2.13 13.13
CA SER A 271 0.25 3.16 12.14
C SER A 271 -1.21 3.05 11.66
N LYS A 272 -1.82 1.86 11.80
CA LYS A 272 -3.17 1.54 11.35
C LYS A 272 -4.07 1.44 12.58
N HIS A 273 -5.11 2.27 12.65
CA HIS A 273 -6.03 2.30 13.79
C HIS A 273 -6.84 0.98 13.90
N ILE A 274 -6.33 0.04 14.69
CA ILE A 274 -6.90 -1.29 14.87
C ILE A 274 -7.53 -1.39 16.26
N ASP A 275 -8.86 -1.37 16.29
CA ASP A 275 -9.62 -1.61 17.52
C ASP A 275 -9.93 -3.11 17.67
N VAL A 276 -9.64 -3.67 18.85
CA VAL A 276 -9.82 -5.09 19.21
C VAL A 276 -10.67 -5.18 20.48
N GLN A 277 -11.92 -4.71 20.38
CA GLN A 277 -12.88 -4.69 21.50
C GLN A 277 -13.27 -6.07 22.03
N SER A 278 -12.93 -7.17 21.34
CA SER A 278 -13.41 -8.51 21.69
C SER A 278 -12.47 -9.64 21.30
N VAL A 279 -12.41 -10.68 22.15
CA VAL A 279 -11.61 -11.90 21.94
C VAL A 279 -11.99 -12.67 20.66
N TYR A 280 -13.25 -12.57 20.22
CA TYR A 280 -13.73 -13.19 18.98
C TYR A 280 -13.06 -12.62 17.71
N ASN A 281 -12.60 -11.36 17.75
CA ASN A 281 -11.85 -10.76 16.65
C ASN A 281 -10.48 -11.44 16.46
N ILE A 282 -9.92 -11.98 17.56
CA ILE A 282 -8.62 -12.66 17.62
C ILE A 282 -8.77 -14.14 17.24
N SER A 283 -9.74 -14.85 17.83
CA SER A 283 -9.98 -16.27 17.55
C SER A 283 -10.67 -16.53 16.20
N ALA A 284 -11.24 -15.49 15.59
CA ALA A 284 -12.00 -15.53 14.34
C ALA A 284 -13.29 -16.38 14.38
N LYS A 285 -13.72 -16.83 15.57
CA LYS A 285 -14.96 -17.59 15.76
C LYS A 285 -16.15 -16.63 15.72
N LYS A 286 -17.18 -16.97 14.93
CA LYS A 286 -18.44 -16.22 14.87
C LYS A 286 -19.16 -16.25 16.21
N THR A 287 -19.78 -15.14 16.58
CA THR A 287 -20.76 -15.09 17.66
C THR A 287 -22.05 -15.84 17.31
N THR A 288 -22.81 -16.24 18.33
CA THR A 288 -24.11 -16.90 18.17
C THR A 288 -25.20 -16.02 17.57
N SER A 289 -24.98 -14.69 17.44
CA SER A 289 -25.86 -13.76 16.73
C SER A 289 -25.72 -13.82 15.20
N GLY A 290 -24.63 -14.40 14.67
CA GLY A 290 -24.45 -14.65 13.24
C GLY A 290 -23.98 -13.46 12.39
N GLU A 291 -23.71 -12.30 12.99
CA GLU A 291 -23.18 -11.12 12.28
C GLU A 291 -21.65 -11.19 12.10
N ASP A 292 -21.17 -10.88 10.89
CA ASP A 292 -19.75 -10.98 10.50
C ASP A 292 -18.93 -9.72 10.83
N TRP A 293 -18.95 -9.29 12.10
CA TRP A 293 -18.21 -8.10 12.55
C TRP A 293 -16.68 -8.23 12.43
N HIS A 294 -16.15 -9.45 12.41
CA HIS A 294 -14.70 -9.74 12.46
C HIS A 294 -13.93 -9.50 11.13
N LYS A 295 -14.46 -8.67 10.23
CA LYS A 295 -13.92 -8.39 8.90
C LYS A 295 -13.19 -7.04 8.86
N TYR A 296 -11.98 -7.04 9.43
CA TYR A 296 -10.99 -5.99 9.14
C TYR A 296 -10.67 -5.97 7.63
N PRO A 297 -10.33 -4.81 7.03
CA PRO A 297 -9.92 -4.75 5.63
C PRO A 297 -8.67 -5.61 5.36
N PRO A 298 -8.47 -6.06 4.11
CA PRO A 298 -7.19 -6.61 3.68
C PRO A 298 -6.05 -5.62 3.98
N GLN A 299 -4.87 -6.11 4.35
CA GLN A 299 -3.68 -5.32 4.72
C GLN A 299 -3.74 -4.55 6.06
N THR A 300 -4.88 -4.53 6.76
CA THR A 300 -4.97 -3.91 8.09
C THR A 300 -4.31 -4.80 9.16
N ILE A 301 -4.64 -6.08 9.18
CA ILE A 301 -3.96 -7.09 10.02
C ILE A 301 -2.69 -7.55 9.30
N ALA A 302 -1.55 -7.56 9.99
CA ALA A 302 -0.31 -8.13 9.48
C ALA A 302 -0.30 -9.67 9.60
N TYR A 303 -0.77 -10.19 10.75
CA TYR A 303 -0.76 -11.63 11.02
C TYR A 303 -1.88 -12.03 11.99
N ARG A 304 -2.44 -13.24 11.84
CA ARG A 304 -3.37 -13.84 12.81
C ARG A 304 -3.24 -15.36 12.81
N ARG A 305 -3.08 -15.98 13.97
CA ARG A 305 -2.91 -17.45 14.10
C ARG A 305 -3.64 -17.98 15.32
N SER A 306 -3.96 -19.28 15.26
CA SER A 306 -4.46 -20.08 16.38
C SER A 306 -3.58 -21.33 16.47
N LEU A 307 -3.09 -21.66 17.67
CA LEU A 307 -2.14 -22.76 17.92
C LEU A 307 -2.63 -23.64 19.05
N THR A 308 -2.86 -24.92 18.79
CA THR A 308 -3.17 -25.90 19.84
C THR A 308 -1.91 -26.28 20.60
N VAL A 309 -1.91 -26.08 21.91
CA VAL A 309 -0.77 -26.25 22.81
C VAL A 309 -1.07 -27.45 23.74
N PRO A 310 -0.54 -28.66 23.44
CA PRO A 310 -0.91 -29.89 24.14
C PRO A 310 -0.16 -30.10 25.47
N THR A 311 0.80 -29.24 25.81
CA THR A 311 1.70 -29.40 26.96
C THR A 311 1.91 -28.08 27.70
N THR A 312 2.29 -28.14 28.98
CA THR A 312 2.55 -26.97 29.84
C THR A 312 4.03 -26.57 29.86
N SER A 313 4.80 -26.94 28.84
CA SER A 313 6.18 -26.48 28.64
C SER A 313 6.22 -25.08 28.02
N PRO A 314 7.29 -24.29 28.22
CA PRO A 314 7.50 -23.06 27.46
C PRO A 314 7.50 -23.33 25.95
N HIS A 315 6.78 -22.50 25.20
CA HIS A 315 6.75 -22.48 23.74
C HIS A 315 7.29 -21.14 23.23
N THR A 316 7.99 -21.18 22.10
CA THR A 316 8.51 -20.00 21.41
C THR A 316 8.01 -20.01 19.98
N GLU A 317 7.17 -19.03 19.65
CA GLU A 317 6.61 -18.82 18.32
C GLU A 317 7.35 -17.69 17.61
N VAL A 318 7.74 -17.91 16.35
CA VAL A 318 8.39 -16.89 15.51
C VAL A 318 7.37 -16.26 14.58
N LEU A 319 7.30 -14.93 14.61
CA LEU A 319 6.26 -14.10 14.02
C LEU A 319 6.84 -13.34 12.82
N GLY A 320 6.93 -14.00 11.67
CA GLY A 320 7.57 -13.46 10.46
C GLY A 320 6.65 -12.76 9.46
N TYR A 321 7.26 -12.31 8.36
CA TYR A 321 6.64 -11.53 7.27
C TYR A 321 6.14 -10.13 7.69
N LEU A 322 6.72 -9.56 8.74
CA LEU A 322 6.47 -8.19 9.19
C LEU A 322 7.38 -7.20 8.44
N THR A 323 7.00 -5.92 8.36
CA THR A 323 7.85 -4.87 7.78
C THR A 323 8.96 -4.47 8.76
N ALA A 324 10.11 -4.06 8.22
CA ALA A 324 11.25 -3.62 9.01
C ALA A 324 11.04 -2.21 9.59
N ASN A 325 11.74 -1.90 10.69
CA ASN A 325 11.62 -0.62 11.41
C ASN A 325 10.17 -0.20 11.72
N THR A 326 9.28 -1.15 11.99
CA THR A 326 7.84 -0.91 12.13
C THR A 326 7.36 -1.37 13.51
N SER A 327 6.56 -0.54 14.20
CA SER A 327 5.99 -0.89 15.50
C SER A 327 4.65 -1.61 15.36
N TYR A 328 4.48 -2.64 16.17
CA TYR A 328 3.30 -3.50 16.17
C TYR A 328 2.70 -3.64 17.56
N THR A 329 1.38 -3.73 17.59
CA THR A 329 0.62 -4.23 18.73
C THR A 329 0.28 -5.70 18.50
N VAL A 330 0.60 -6.53 19.49
CA VAL A 330 0.30 -7.97 19.51
C VAL A 330 -0.72 -8.23 20.61
N TRP A 331 -1.90 -8.72 20.21
CA TRP A 331 -2.97 -9.15 21.12
C TRP A 331 -2.97 -10.67 21.23
N VAL A 332 -3.04 -11.21 22.45
CA VAL A 332 -2.95 -12.65 22.74
C VAL A 332 -4.04 -13.08 23.73
N VAL A 333 -4.69 -14.21 23.46
CA VAL A 333 -5.59 -14.92 24.39
C VAL A 333 -5.36 -16.42 24.35
N ALA A 334 -5.65 -17.11 25.45
CA ALA A 334 -5.73 -18.58 25.48
C ALA A 334 -7.19 -19.03 25.60
N GLU A 335 -7.57 -20.09 24.90
CA GLU A 335 -8.86 -20.76 24.98
C GLU A 335 -8.69 -22.18 25.56
N THR A 336 -9.74 -22.67 26.21
CA THR A 336 -9.88 -24.07 26.65
C THR A 336 -9.82 -25.02 25.44
N ALA A 337 -9.09 -26.14 25.55
CA ALA A 337 -8.76 -27.08 24.46
C ALA A 337 -9.93 -27.86 23.81
N ALA A 338 -11.18 -27.41 23.95
CA ALA A 338 -12.40 -28.10 23.52
C ALA A 338 -13.38 -27.19 22.75
N ASP A 339 -12.88 -26.11 22.12
CA ASP A 339 -13.67 -25.09 21.40
C ASP A 339 -14.83 -24.48 22.21
N ALA A 340 -14.62 -24.36 23.53
CA ALA A 340 -15.64 -23.96 24.50
C ALA A 340 -16.07 -22.48 24.41
N ASN A 341 -15.37 -21.64 23.63
CA ASN A 341 -15.46 -20.17 23.65
C ASN A 341 -15.17 -19.56 25.04
N LEU A 342 -14.37 -20.26 25.83
CA LEU A 342 -13.88 -19.84 27.14
C LEU A 342 -12.44 -19.37 27.02
N TYR A 343 -12.26 -18.04 27.07
CA TYR A 343 -10.98 -17.37 26.85
C TYR A 343 -10.40 -16.77 28.15
N THR A 344 -9.09 -16.55 28.17
CA THR A 344 -8.42 -15.68 29.15
C THR A 344 -8.84 -14.22 28.99
N PRO A 345 -8.57 -13.35 30.00
CA PRO A 345 -8.40 -11.93 29.77
C PRO A 345 -7.43 -11.64 28.60
N LEU A 346 -7.64 -10.50 27.96
CA LEU A 346 -6.88 -10.06 26.79
C LEU A 346 -5.50 -9.52 27.20
N ALA A 347 -4.42 -10.18 26.75
CA ALA A 347 -3.07 -9.66 26.87
C ALA A 347 -2.72 -8.80 25.64
N VAL A 348 -2.06 -7.66 25.86
CA VAL A 348 -1.72 -6.69 24.81
C VAL A 348 -0.28 -6.22 24.98
N PHE A 349 0.53 -6.36 23.93
CA PHE A 349 1.89 -5.86 23.84
C PHE A 349 1.93 -4.80 22.73
N ALA A 350 1.80 -3.53 23.10
CA ALA A 350 1.83 -2.40 22.17
C ALA A 350 3.25 -1.86 21.95
N ASN A 351 3.48 -1.20 20.80
CA ASN A 351 4.77 -0.59 20.44
C ASN A 351 5.96 -1.58 20.48
N VAL A 352 5.76 -2.80 19.97
CA VAL A 352 6.85 -3.77 19.77
C VAL A 352 7.40 -3.59 18.37
N SER A 353 8.55 -2.93 18.24
CA SER A 353 9.18 -2.69 16.95
C SER A 353 10.02 -3.85 16.45
N THR A 354 9.95 -4.11 15.14
CA THR A 354 10.95 -4.89 14.40
C THR A 354 12.26 -4.10 14.28
N PHE A 355 13.40 -4.79 14.19
CA PHE A 355 14.68 -4.10 13.99
C PHE A 355 14.72 -3.38 12.64
N ALA A 356 15.31 -2.19 12.61
CA ALA A 356 15.60 -1.47 11.38
C ALA A 356 16.63 -2.22 10.52
N PRO A 357 16.64 -2.04 9.19
CA PRO A 357 17.76 -2.44 8.35
C PRO A 357 19.06 -1.80 8.82
N ALA A 358 20.19 -2.48 8.61
CA ALA A 358 21.49 -1.96 8.99
C ALA A 358 21.81 -0.65 8.22
N PRO A 359 22.50 0.33 8.84
CA PRO A 359 22.90 1.56 8.17
C PRO A 359 23.67 1.30 6.87
N LEU A 360 23.53 2.20 5.91
CA LEU A 360 24.33 2.23 4.69
C LEU A 360 25.61 3.03 4.93
N LEU A 361 26.75 2.50 4.50
CA LEU A 361 28.03 3.22 4.43
C LEU A 361 27.98 4.16 3.21
N LEU A 362 27.69 5.43 3.43
CA LEU A 362 27.60 6.47 2.38
C LEU A 362 28.97 6.85 1.83
N SER A 363 29.98 6.92 2.70
CA SER A 363 31.38 7.05 2.31
C SER A 363 32.27 6.26 3.24
N HIS A 364 33.38 5.75 2.70
CA HIS A 364 34.42 5.07 3.46
C HIS A 364 35.77 5.19 2.73
N ALA A 365 36.82 5.56 3.44
CA ALA A 365 38.17 5.69 2.94
C ALA A 365 39.17 5.36 4.05
N ALA A 366 40.34 4.85 3.69
CA ALA A 366 41.42 4.61 4.65
C ALA A 366 42.75 5.14 4.10
N SER A 367 43.55 5.71 4.99
CA SER A 367 44.86 6.28 4.68
C SER A 367 45.85 6.00 5.82
N PRO A 368 47.16 6.21 5.64
CA PRO A 368 48.09 6.20 6.77
C PRO A 368 47.72 7.33 7.74
N THR A 369 47.79 7.09 9.05
CA THR A 369 47.62 8.16 10.04
C THR A 369 48.82 9.11 9.96
N PRO A 370 48.64 10.43 9.69
CA PRO A 370 49.74 11.36 9.59
C PRO A 370 50.60 11.39 10.86
N GLY A 371 51.92 11.37 10.67
CA GLY A 371 52.88 11.30 11.78
C GLY A 371 53.01 9.95 12.50
N SER A 372 52.35 8.88 12.02
CA SER A 372 52.40 7.54 12.62
C SER A 372 52.78 6.45 11.61
N THR A 373 53.58 5.46 12.03
CA THR A 373 53.92 4.26 11.22
C THR A 373 53.10 3.03 11.60
N THR A 374 52.39 3.07 12.74
CA THR A 374 51.66 1.95 13.34
C THR A 374 50.16 2.22 13.47
N GLN A 375 49.63 3.19 12.72
CA GLN A 375 48.19 3.49 12.69
C GLN A 375 47.70 3.79 11.27
N LEU A 376 46.47 3.36 10.98
CA LEU A 376 45.73 3.66 9.76
C LEU A 376 44.49 4.48 10.11
N ARG A 377 44.31 5.61 9.43
CA ARG A 377 43.16 6.49 9.59
C ARG A 377 42.00 6.00 8.75
N LEU A 378 41.00 5.40 9.38
CA LEU A 378 39.71 5.11 8.76
C LEU A 378 38.83 6.36 8.84
N GLN A 379 38.26 6.76 7.70
CA GLN A 379 37.19 7.75 7.61
C GLN A 379 35.93 7.07 7.07
N TYR A 380 34.78 7.29 7.69
CA TYR A 380 33.51 6.72 7.24
C TYR A 380 32.31 7.59 7.60
N THR A 381 31.25 7.52 6.80
CA THR A 381 29.96 8.18 7.07
C THR A 381 28.83 7.17 6.87
N THR A 382 27.94 7.02 7.85
CA THR A 382 26.69 6.24 7.72
C THR A 382 25.49 7.14 7.50
N ASN A 383 24.42 6.61 6.90
CA ASN A 383 23.14 7.32 6.79
C ASN A 383 22.39 7.43 8.13
N ASP A 384 22.67 6.53 9.06
CA ASP A 384 22.16 6.53 10.43
C ASP A 384 23.35 6.41 11.40
N VAL A 385 23.44 7.34 12.34
CA VAL A 385 24.49 7.42 13.36
C VAL A 385 24.24 6.50 14.57
N THR A 386 23.04 5.93 14.69
CA THR A 386 22.64 5.11 15.84
C THR A 386 23.15 3.67 15.76
N GLY A 387 23.49 3.18 14.57
CA GLY A 387 24.05 1.83 14.37
C GLY A 387 25.52 1.70 14.78
N VAL A 388 26.07 0.49 14.59
CA VAL A 388 27.46 0.15 14.90
C VAL A 388 28.21 -0.16 13.61
N VAL A 389 29.48 0.24 13.49
CA VAL A 389 30.36 -0.13 12.37
C VAL A 389 31.45 -1.06 12.88
N HIS A 390 31.41 -2.31 12.45
CA HIS A 390 32.45 -3.29 12.73
C HIS A 390 33.54 -3.21 11.67
N CYS A 391 34.78 -3.02 12.13
CA CYS A 391 35.97 -2.91 11.31
C CYS A 391 36.91 -4.08 11.63
N LEU A 392 37.38 -4.76 10.58
CA LEU A 392 38.39 -5.81 10.65
C LEU A 392 39.57 -5.42 9.76
N VAL A 393 40.79 -5.58 10.26
CA VAL A 393 42.03 -5.31 9.51
C VAL A 393 42.80 -6.61 9.37
N ALA A 394 43.14 -6.99 8.14
CA ALA A 394 43.99 -8.14 7.83
C ALA A 394 45.29 -7.68 7.16
N ALA A 395 46.42 -8.32 7.48
CA ALA A 395 47.68 -8.06 6.79
C ALA A 395 47.80 -8.91 5.52
N SER A 396 48.43 -8.36 4.48
CA SER A 396 48.74 -9.11 3.25
C SER A 396 49.87 -10.13 3.41
N THR A 397 50.56 -10.13 4.56
CA THR A 397 51.67 -11.04 4.88
C THR A 397 51.20 -12.24 5.71
N LEU A 398 51.96 -13.35 5.63
CA LEU A 398 51.70 -14.54 6.43
C LEU A 398 52.03 -14.28 7.91
N TRP A 399 50.98 -14.08 8.72
CA TRP A 399 51.06 -13.85 10.16
C TRP A 399 50.13 -14.81 10.90
N THR A 400 50.65 -15.51 11.91
CA THR A 400 49.87 -16.43 12.75
C THR A 400 49.13 -15.66 13.84
N PRO A 401 47.78 -15.67 13.89
CA PRO A 401 47.03 -14.86 14.83
C PRO A 401 47.14 -15.35 16.29
N THR A 402 47.24 -14.40 17.21
CA THR A 402 47.26 -14.63 18.67
C THR A 402 45.97 -14.18 19.37
N LEU A 403 44.92 -13.83 18.61
CA LEU A 403 43.62 -13.43 19.14
C LEU A 403 42.72 -14.63 19.42
N THR A 404 42.53 -14.98 20.69
CA THR A 404 41.52 -15.95 21.14
C THR A 404 40.20 -15.26 21.44
N GLY A 405 39.29 -15.20 20.47
CA GLY A 405 37.94 -14.65 20.64
C GLY A 405 36.96 -15.21 19.59
N PRO A 406 35.64 -15.12 19.82
CA PRO A 406 34.64 -15.62 18.87
C PRO A 406 34.57 -14.74 17.62
N THR A 407 35.05 -15.25 16.49
CA THR A 407 34.95 -14.61 15.17
C THR A 407 33.54 -14.78 14.59
N SER A 408 32.54 -14.14 15.22
CA SER A 408 31.12 -14.39 14.97
C SER A 408 30.33 -13.16 14.49
N PHE A 409 30.82 -12.50 13.44
CA PHE A 409 29.95 -11.70 12.55
C PHE A 409 29.38 -12.66 11.50
N GLY A 410 28.08 -12.94 11.57
CA GLY A 410 27.46 -14.17 11.07
C GLY A 410 27.77 -14.55 9.62
N ASN A 411 28.54 -15.65 9.44
CA ASN A 411 28.82 -16.42 8.21
C ASN A 411 29.30 -15.67 6.95
N ARG A 412 29.36 -14.34 6.92
CA ARG A 412 29.74 -13.55 5.73
C ARG A 412 31.21 -13.15 5.65
N ILE A 413 31.96 -13.28 6.74
CA ILE A 413 33.40 -12.95 6.80
C ILE A 413 34.18 -14.24 7.03
N GLY A 414 35.10 -14.55 6.10
CA GLY A 414 35.60 -15.90 5.89
C GLY A 414 36.53 -16.45 6.99
N TYR A 415 36.41 -17.76 7.23
CA TYR A 415 37.21 -18.59 8.17
C TYR A 415 38.74 -18.64 7.93
N ASN A 416 39.30 -17.82 7.02
CA ASN A 416 40.65 -17.98 6.47
C ASN A 416 41.45 -16.67 6.29
N THR A 417 41.05 -15.55 6.90
CA THR A 417 41.84 -14.30 6.87
C THR A 417 42.70 -14.13 8.13
N ASN A 418 43.94 -13.66 7.97
CA ASN A 418 44.81 -13.30 9.09
C ASN A 418 44.36 -11.97 9.72
N ILE A 419 43.29 -11.99 10.52
CA ILE A 419 42.74 -10.79 11.18
C ILE A 419 43.71 -10.32 12.26
N VAL A 420 44.26 -9.13 12.05
CA VAL A 420 45.30 -8.49 12.88
C VAL A 420 44.69 -7.53 13.90
N ALA A 421 43.63 -6.82 13.53
CA ALA A 421 42.86 -5.96 14.43
C ALA A 421 41.35 -6.09 14.17
N GLN A 422 40.56 -5.93 15.23
CA GLN A 422 39.10 -5.92 15.21
C GLN A 422 38.62 -4.80 16.12
N VAL A 423 37.78 -3.91 15.61
CA VAL A 423 37.21 -2.78 16.36
C VAL A 423 35.73 -2.63 16.04
N SER A 424 34.91 -2.38 17.05
CA SER A 424 33.49 -2.05 16.90
C SER A 424 33.31 -0.58 17.23
N LEU A 425 32.97 0.22 16.23
CA LEU A 425 32.90 1.67 16.29
C LEU A 425 31.44 2.12 16.46
N GLY A 426 31.19 3.03 17.40
CA GLY A 426 29.86 3.58 17.62
C GLY A 426 29.93 5.06 17.99
N ASN A 427 29.24 5.89 17.23
CA ASN A 427 28.80 7.27 17.55
C ASN A 427 29.81 8.30 18.12
N GLU A 428 31.12 8.04 18.12
CA GLU A 428 32.13 8.95 18.70
C GLU A 428 32.88 9.80 17.65
N SER A 429 33.16 9.28 16.44
CA SER A 429 33.70 10.09 15.32
C SER A 429 33.61 9.38 13.96
N ASN A 430 33.41 10.15 12.89
CA ASN A 430 33.52 9.70 11.48
C ASN A 430 34.98 9.47 11.03
N VAL A 431 35.96 9.67 11.92
CA VAL A 431 37.39 9.53 11.68
C VAL A 431 38.02 8.83 12.88
N VAL A 432 38.65 7.68 12.66
CA VAL A 432 39.23 6.82 13.71
C VAL A 432 40.60 6.31 13.28
N ASP A 433 41.61 6.47 14.13
CA ASP A 433 42.95 5.93 13.91
C ASP A 433 43.06 4.51 14.53
N ILE A 434 43.22 3.51 13.66
CA ILE A 434 43.24 2.09 14.01
C ILE A 434 44.69 1.62 14.09
N SER A 435 45.11 1.09 15.25
CA SER A 435 46.46 0.58 15.45
C SER A 435 46.74 -0.70 14.67
N VAL A 436 47.89 -0.75 13.99
CA VAL A 436 48.40 -1.90 13.22
C VAL A 436 49.85 -2.21 13.62
N PRO A 437 50.27 -3.50 13.68
CA PRO A 437 51.53 -3.89 14.33
C PRO A 437 52.78 -3.79 13.44
N PHE A 438 52.63 -3.60 12.13
CA PHE A 438 53.75 -3.50 11.19
C PHE A 438 53.69 -2.21 10.37
N GLU A 439 54.82 -1.49 10.35
CA GLU A 439 55.07 -0.35 9.47
C GLU A 439 55.42 -0.79 8.04
N ASP A 440 55.38 0.15 7.09
CA ASP A 440 55.66 -0.07 5.65
C ASP A 440 54.91 -1.25 4.99
N THR A 441 53.76 -1.66 5.53
CA THR A 441 53.07 -2.92 5.22
C THR A 441 51.68 -2.68 4.63
N ASN A 442 51.27 -3.48 3.64
CA ASN A 442 49.92 -3.42 3.05
C ASN A 442 48.90 -4.18 3.92
N TYR A 443 47.76 -3.55 4.15
CA TYR A 443 46.60 -4.11 4.84
C TYR A 443 45.35 -4.07 3.96
N THR A 444 44.43 -4.97 4.27
CA THR A 444 43.03 -4.96 3.80
C THR A 444 42.14 -4.64 4.98
N ILE A 445 41.25 -3.66 4.84
CA ILE A 445 40.26 -3.28 5.84
C ILE A 445 38.87 -3.69 5.35
N VAL A 446 38.11 -4.36 6.20
CA VAL A 446 36.73 -4.81 5.93
C VAL A 446 35.78 -4.13 6.91
N LEU A 447 34.72 -3.52 6.39
CA LEU A 447 33.74 -2.75 7.15
C LEU A 447 32.35 -3.36 6.98
N VAL A 448 31.62 -3.51 8.10
CA VAL A 448 30.23 -3.99 8.11
C VAL A 448 29.42 -3.20 9.14
N THR A 449 28.29 -2.65 8.72
CA THR A 449 27.33 -2.01 9.63
C THR A 449 26.43 -3.05 10.32
N GLU A 450 26.07 -2.81 11.57
CA GLU A 450 25.03 -3.56 12.30
C GLU A 450 23.96 -2.61 12.88
N THR A 451 22.69 -3.00 12.81
CA THR A 451 21.63 -2.33 13.58
C THR A 451 21.86 -2.56 15.08
N LYS A 452 21.93 -1.47 15.86
CA LYS A 452 22.24 -1.50 17.29
C LYS A 452 21.28 -2.42 18.06
N HIS A 453 21.84 -3.26 18.94
CA HIS A 453 21.13 -4.29 19.73
C HIS A 453 20.43 -5.41 18.92
N SER A 454 20.56 -5.43 17.58
CA SER A 454 19.98 -6.50 16.77
C SER A 454 20.68 -7.84 16.99
N ASN A 455 21.97 -7.82 17.34
CA ASN A 455 22.84 -8.98 17.48
C ASN A 455 22.86 -9.84 16.21
N GLY A 456 22.98 -9.19 15.05
CA GLY A 456 23.23 -9.85 13.77
C GLY A 456 22.52 -9.32 12.52
N VAL A 457 21.80 -8.19 12.58
CA VAL A 457 21.30 -7.51 11.37
C VAL A 457 22.46 -6.74 10.76
N PHE A 458 23.20 -7.39 9.87
CA PHE A 458 24.37 -6.83 9.18
C PHE A 458 24.02 -6.24 7.80
N GLY A 459 24.68 -5.14 7.46
CA GLY A 459 24.54 -4.46 6.17
C GLY A 459 25.38 -5.07 5.05
N ALA A 460 25.67 -4.23 4.04
CA ALA A 460 26.64 -4.56 3.00
C ALA A 460 28.07 -4.61 3.58
N VAL A 461 28.91 -5.49 3.03
CA VAL A 461 30.33 -5.57 3.37
C VAL A 461 31.10 -4.66 2.41
N ALA A 462 31.84 -3.69 2.94
CA ALA A 462 32.78 -2.88 2.17
C ALA A 462 34.22 -3.34 2.44
N GLN A 463 35.08 -3.30 1.41
CA GLN A 463 36.47 -3.75 1.50
C GLN A 463 37.41 -2.70 0.88
N LEU A 464 38.46 -2.36 1.61
CA LEU A 464 39.51 -1.40 1.23
C LEU A 464 40.84 -2.13 1.20
N ASP A 465 41.33 -2.46 0.01
CA ASP A 465 42.57 -3.21 -0.20
C ASP A 465 43.80 -2.32 -0.40
N ASN A 466 44.99 -2.89 -0.15
CA ASN A 466 46.30 -2.25 -0.36
C ASN A 466 46.53 -0.94 0.43
N ILE A 467 45.89 -0.80 1.59
CA ILE A 467 46.11 0.34 2.49
C ILE A 467 47.48 0.14 3.16
N LYS A 468 48.50 0.88 2.70
CA LYS A 468 49.87 0.77 3.19
C LYS A 468 50.08 1.63 4.44
N SER A 469 50.66 1.10 5.51
CA SER A 469 51.12 1.90 6.65
C SER A 469 52.36 2.72 6.31
N SER A 470 52.53 3.88 6.95
CA SER A 470 53.67 4.78 6.70
C SER A 470 55.00 4.06 6.92
N ALA A 471 55.99 4.34 6.07
CA ALA A 471 57.35 3.87 6.27
C ALA A 471 58.05 4.66 7.41
N PRO A 472 58.96 4.03 8.18
CA PRO A 472 59.79 4.75 9.13
C PRO A 472 60.68 5.77 8.42
N ALA A 473 60.98 6.86 9.13
CA ALA A 473 61.73 8.00 8.60
C ALA A 473 63.08 7.58 7.98
N PRO A 474 63.50 8.18 6.85
CA PRO A 474 64.77 7.87 6.20
C PRO A 474 65.96 8.01 7.16
N VAL A 475 66.94 7.12 7.04
CA VAL A 475 68.19 7.17 7.80
C VAL A 475 69.25 7.90 6.98
N VAL A 476 69.89 8.91 7.58
CA VAL A 476 71.06 9.58 7.01
C VAL A 476 72.26 8.65 7.09
N LEU A 477 72.78 8.24 5.93
CA LEU A 477 73.91 7.33 5.80
C LEU A 477 75.27 8.04 5.69
N ASP A 478 75.29 9.20 5.02
CA ASP A 478 76.49 10.02 4.84
C ASP A 478 76.10 11.50 4.63
N VAL A 479 76.98 12.42 5.05
CA VAL A 479 76.78 13.86 4.95
C VAL A 479 78.10 14.54 4.61
N HIS A 480 78.20 15.11 3.41
CA HIS A 480 79.36 15.87 2.96
C HIS A 480 78.97 17.32 2.72
N ILE A 481 79.58 18.25 3.45
CA ILE A 481 79.29 19.68 3.37
C ILE A 481 80.56 20.44 3.06
N THR A 482 80.51 21.29 2.04
CA THR A 482 81.60 22.17 1.64
C THR A 482 81.11 23.62 1.59
N ALA A 483 82.03 24.58 1.57
CA ALA A 483 81.70 25.90 1.04
C ALA A 483 81.26 25.77 -0.44
N THR A 484 80.37 26.65 -0.88
CA THR A 484 79.92 26.67 -2.28
C THR A 484 80.98 27.33 -3.15
N ASP A 485 81.46 26.64 -4.20
CA ASP A 485 82.42 27.21 -5.15
C ASP A 485 81.94 28.57 -5.68
N ALA A 486 82.86 29.54 -5.72
CA ALA A 486 82.65 30.93 -6.16
C ALA A 486 81.61 31.76 -5.36
N ARG A 487 81.26 31.37 -4.12
CA ARG A 487 80.43 32.17 -3.20
C ARG A 487 81.02 32.26 -1.79
N THR A 488 80.92 33.43 -1.15
CA THR A 488 81.30 33.61 0.27
C THR A 488 80.12 33.46 1.24
N ASP A 489 78.88 33.41 0.74
CA ASP A 489 77.64 33.47 1.53
C ASP A 489 76.94 32.10 1.74
N SER A 490 77.56 30.98 1.33
CA SER A 490 76.83 29.71 1.24
C SER A 490 77.67 28.45 1.43
N LEU A 491 76.97 27.39 1.79
CA LEU A 491 77.47 26.01 1.86
C LEU A 491 76.69 25.12 0.87
N THR A 492 77.37 24.16 0.27
CA THR A 492 76.77 23.04 -0.48
C THR A 492 76.65 21.85 0.45
N VAL A 493 75.43 21.36 0.64
CA VAL A 493 75.09 20.22 1.51
C VAL A 493 74.73 19.03 0.63
N ASN A 494 75.56 17.99 0.67
CA ASN A 494 75.30 16.71 0.02
C ASN A 494 74.93 15.67 1.08
N VAL A 495 73.72 15.12 1.02
CA VAL A 495 73.20 14.12 1.97
C VAL A 495 72.93 12.82 1.21
N ARG A 496 73.31 11.69 1.81
CA ARG A 496 72.91 10.37 1.36
C ARG A 496 71.96 9.72 2.37
N LEU A 497 70.80 9.29 1.88
CA LEU A 497 69.76 8.60 2.63
C LEU A 497 69.72 7.11 2.26
N ASP A 498 69.08 6.29 3.09
CA ASP A 498 68.74 4.91 2.75
C ASP A 498 67.59 4.81 1.72
N ARG A 499 66.63 5.73 1.79
CA ARG A 499 65.43 5.83 0.94
C ARG A 499 65.13 7.28 0.54
N ALA A 500 64.23 7.47 -0.43
CA ALA A 500 63.69 8.79 -0.78
C ALA A 500 62.85 9.37 0.38
N GLY A 501 62.84 10.69 0.54
CA GLY A 501 62.32 11.35 1.74
C GLY A 501 62.20 12.86 1.62
N THR A 502 62.03 13.55 2.75
CA THR A 502 62.28 14.99 2.90
C THR A 502 63.40 15.20 3.91
N VAL A 503 64.27 16.18 3.67
CA VAL A 503 65.36 16.57 4.59
C VAL A 503 65.12 18.00 5.05
N HIS A 504 64.69 18.17 6.30
CA HIS A 504 64.70 19.43 7.02
C HIS A 504 66.13 19.73 7.48
N TYR A 505 66.55 20.99 7.38
CA TYR A 505 67.89 21.40 7.81
C TYR A 505 67.84 22.67 8.67
N SER A 506 68.84 22.84 9.53
CA SER A 506 68.99 24.04 10.35
C SER A 506 70.46 24.35 10.57
N LEU A 507 70.78 25.64 10.53
CA LEU A 507 72.14 26.19 10.55
C LEU A 507 72.25 27.18 11.71
N THR A 508 73.29 27.03 12.54
CA THR A 508 73.63 27.99 13.60
C THR A 508 75.12 28.29 13.57
N GLU A 509 75.53 29.50 13.93
CA GLU A 509 76.94 29.84 14.05
C GLU A 509 77.60 28.96 15.12
N ALA A 510 78.82 28.50 14.89
CA ALA A 510 79.45 27.49 15.74
C ALA A 510 79.55 27.95 17.20
N ASN A 511 79.10 27.09 18.12
CA ASN A 511 78.92 27.37 19.56
C ASN A 511 77.72 28.26 19.95
N HIS A 512 76.88 28.72 19.01
CA HIS A 512 75.57 29.29 19.34
C HIS A 512 74.47 28.20 19.41
N PRO A 513 73.58 28.24 20.41
CA PRO A 513 72.50 27.26 20.55
C PRO A 513 71.52 27.35 19.38
N LEU A 514 70.91 26.22 19.02
CA LEU A 514 69.96 26.15 17.92
C LEU A 514 68.69 26.96 18.22
N ALA A 515 68.52 28.09 17.55
CA ALA A 515 67.27 28.84 17.56
C ALA A 515 66.30 28.19 16.56
N VAL A 516 65.34 27.40 17.07
CA VAL A 516 64.31 26.76 16.23
C VAL A 516 63.35 27.83 15.73
N THR A 517 63.39 28.11 14.43
CA THR A 517 62.39 28.92 13.72
C THR A 517 61.37 28.00 13.08
N GLU A 518 60.09 28.19 13.36
CA GLU A 518 59.01 27.40 12.76
C GLU A 518 58.54 28.01 11.42
N PRO A 519 58.43 27.22 10.32
CA PRO A 519 59.04 25.91 10.10
C PRO A 519 60.52 26.03 9.64
N PRO A 520 61.37 25.00 9.88
CA PRO A 520 62.71 24.96 9.32
C PRO A 520 62.65 24.78 7.79
N PRO A 521 63.68 25.24 7.04
CA PRO A 521 63.76 25.00 5.61
C PRO A 521 64.01 23.51 5.30
N PHE A 522 63.40 23.01 4.22
CA PHE A 522 63.45 21.61 3.82
C PHE A 522 63.73 21.41 2.33
N VAL A 523 64.20 20.22 1.98
CA VAL A 523 64.45 19.78 0.61
C VAL A 523 63.82 18.42 0.39
N VAL A 524 62.97 18.31 -0.64
CA VAL A 524 62.34 17.04 -1.02
C VAL A 524 63.33 16.19 -1.83
N ALA A 525 63.57 14.97 -1.35
CA ALA A 525 64.61 14.06 -1.83
C ALA A 525 63.99 12.91 -2.63
N ASN A 526 63.70 13.16 -3.91
CA ASN A 526 63.20 12.16 -4.87
C ASN A 526 64.23 11.05 -5.22
N SER A 527 65.40 11.04 -4.57
CA SER A 527 66.52 10.12 -4.78
C SER A 527 67.28 9.92 -3.47
N THR A 528 67.98 8.81 -3.32
CA THR A 528 68.82 8.51 -2.13
C THR A 528 70.03 9.44 -1.98
N ASN A 529 70.43 10.16 -3.04
CA ASN A 529 71.41 11.23 -2.97
C ASN A 529 70.72 12.58 -3.17
N VAL A 530 71.06 13.55 -2.31
CA VAL A 530 70.46 14.90 -2.27
C VAL A 530 71.59 15.92 -2.26
N SER A 531 71.53 16.94 -3.12
CA SER A 531 72.51 18.04 -3.17
C SER A 531 71.78 19.37 -3.19
N PHE A 532 71.98 20.21 -2.18
CA PHE A 532 71.35 21.53 -2.09
C PHE A 532 72.34 22.60 -1.60
N VAL A 533 72.02 23.88 -1.84
CA VAL A 533 72.87 25.01 -1.49
C VAL A 533 72.13 25.92 -0.52
N THR A 534 72.76 26.25 0.61
CA THR A 534 72.18 27.09 1.67
C THR A 534 72.85 28.46 1.65
N SER A 535 72.13 29.51 1.23
CA SER A 535 72.65 30.87 1.02
C SER A 535 72.20 31.90 2.06
N GLY A 536 72.87 33.06 2.11
CA GLY A 536 72.61 34.10 3.11
C GLY A 536 73.36 33.91 4.43
N LEU A 537 74.37 33.03 4.45
CA LEU A 537 75.28 32.85 5.57
C LEU A 537 76.34 33.96 5.58
N ARG A 538 76.97 34.21 6.74
CA ARG A 538 78.08 35.17 6.84
C ARG A 538 79.35 34.58 6.24
N GLU A 539 80.15 35.43 5.60
CA GLU A 539 81.45 35.03 5.06
C GLU A 539 82.47 34.72 6.17
N SER A 540 83.47 33.87 5.85
CA SER A 540 84.52 33.42 6.78
C SER A 540 84.02 32.89 8.15
N THR A 541 82.78 32.40 8.22
CA THR A 541 82.09 32.04 9.47
C THR A 541 81.83 30.54 9.52
N TRP A 542 82.03 29.92 10.69
CA TRP A 542 81.82 28.49 10.91
C TRP A 542 80.38 28.22 11.35
N TYR A 543 79.74 27.22 10.74
CA TYR A 543 78.35 26.83 11.04
C TYR A 543 78.27 25.38 11.52
N ASP A 544 77.52 25.16 12.59
CA ASP A 544 76.99 23.85 12.98
C ASP A 544 75.75 23.54 12.14
N VAL A 545 75.71 22.36 11.52
CA VAL A 545 74.59 21.91 10.68
C VAL A 545 73.84 20.77 11.37
N TYR A 546 72.51 20.90 11.40
CA TYR A 546 71.59 19.90 11.93
C TYR A 546 70.63 19.47 10.82
N LEU A 547 70.39 18.17 10.70
CA LEU A 547 69.53 17.56 9.69
C LEU A 547 68.46 16.69 10.37
N GLN A 548 67.23 16.75 9.90
CA GLN A 548 66.15 15.86 10.31
C GLN A 548 65.43 15.35 9.06
N THR A 549 65.25 14.03 8.99
CA THR A 549 64.57 13.37 7.88
C THR A 549 63.08 13.23 8.15
N GLU A 550 62.29 13.11 7.10
CA GLU A 550 60.86 12.79 7.15
C GLU A 550 60.51 11.84 6.00
N THR A 551 59.56 10.91 6.22
CA THR A 551 59.02 10.07 5.14
C THR A 551 58.17 10.91 4.19
N LEU A 552 58.35 10.73 2.87
CA LEU A 552 57.54 11.38 1.83
C LEU A 552 56.04 11.19 2.10
N ASP A 553 55.27 12.28 1.94
CA ASP A 553 53.81 12.35 2.07
C ASP A 553 53.22 11.83 3.41
N SER A 554 54.06 11.62 4.43
CA SER A 554 53.68 11.04 5.73
C SER A 554 53.07 12.04 6.72
N GLY A 555 53.17 13.34 6.44
CA GLY A 555 52.62 14.41 7.28
C GLY A 555 53.18 14.41 8.71
N GLY A 556 54.49 14.24 8.87
CA GLY A 556 55.18 14.34 10.17
C GLY A 556 55.87 13.08 10.70
N VAL A 557 56.06 12.01 9.90
CA VAL A 557 56.89 10.86 10.35
C VAL A 557 58.36 11.26 10.27
N VAL A 558 58.83 11.95 11.31
CA VAL A 558 60.17 12.53 11.39
C VAL A 558 61.18 11.61 12.10
N GLY A 559 62.42 11.63 11.60
CA GLY A 559 63.56 10.93 12.18
C GLY A 559 64.19 11.67 13.37
N SER A 560 65.27 11.10 13.90
CA SER A 560 66.08 11.76 14.93
C SER A 560 66.88 12.93 14.33
N LEU A 561 67.01 14.03 15.07
CA LEU A 561 67.82 15.18 14.67
C LEU A 561 69.32 14.82 14.72
N VAL A 562 69.97 14.79 13.56
CA VAL A 562 71.40 14.49 13.40
C VAL A 562 72.20 15.78 13.35
N LYS A 563 73.13 15.98 14.29
CA LYS A 563 74.15 17.04 14.20
C LYS A 563 75.36 16.53 13.40
N VAL A 564 75.82 17.31 12.42
CA VAL A 564 77.07 17.04 11.71
C VAL A 564 78.26 17.26 12.64
N VAL A 565 79.19 16.28 12.68
CA VAL A 565 80.18 16.12 13.77
C VAL A 565 81.21 17.25 13.85
N SER A 566 81.45 17.97 12.76
CA SER A 566 82.36 19.12 12.70
C SER A 566 81.65 20.36 12.11
N PRO A 567 81.80 21.56 12.70
CA PRO A 567 81.35 22.80 12.06
C PRO A 567 82.06 23.01 10.72
N VAL A 568 81.42 23.70 9.78
CA VAL A 568 81.94 23.94 8.42
C VAL A 568 82.03 25.44 8.12
N PRO A 569 83.15 25.95 7.57
CA PRO A 569 83.32 27.36 7.27
C PRO A 569 82.79 27.72 5.89
N THR A 570 82.18 28.91 5.76
CA THR A 570 82.00 29.60 4.48
C THR A 570 83.33 30.13 3.94
N HIS A 571 83.43 30.37 2.63
CA HIS A 571 84.61 31.03 2.07
C HIS A 571 84.77 32.46 2.62
N GLY A 572 86.02 32.89 2.83
CA GLY A 572 86.36 34.29 3.08
C GLY A 572 86.58 35.08 1.78
N PRO A 573 86.49 36.42 1.81
CA PRO A 573 86.75 37.26 0.65
C PRO A 573 88.22 37.17 0.20
N PRO A 574 88.51 37.33 -1.10
CA PRO A 574 89.87 37.20 -1.65
C PRO A 574 90.81 38.30 -1.13
N PRO A 575 92.10 38.00 -0.88
CA PRO A 575 93.03 38.94 -0.25
C PRO A 575 93.46 40.07 -1.19
N CYS A 576 93.01 41.29 -0.91
CA CYS A 576 93.37 42.50 -1.67
C CYS A 576 94.81 42.99 -1.36
N TRP A 577 95.51 43.47 -2.40
CA TRP A 577 96.83 44.11 -2.29
C TRP A 577 96.73 45.60 -2.64
N LEU A 578 97.41 46.48 -1.88
CA LEU A 578 97.27 47.94 -1.96
C LEU A 578 98.47 48.63 -2.64
N VAL A 579 98.22 49.32 -3.75
CA VAL A 579 99.06 50.41 -4.30
C VAL A 579 98.12 51.48 -4.90
N SER A 580 98.51 52.76 -4.86
CA SER A 580 97.66 53.91 -5.21
C SER A 580 98.05 54.63 -6.52
N ASN A 581 97.14 55.49 -7.00
CA ASN A 581 97.27 56.59 -7.99
C ASN A 581 96.75 56.34 -9.43
N THR A 582 95.43 56.52 -9.57
CA THR A 582 94.79 57.49 -10.51
C THR A 582 95.38 57.79 -11.90
N CYS A 583 94.58 57.54 -12.94
CA CYS A 583 94.31 58.47 -14.07
C CYS A 583 93.18 57.89 -14.95
N GLY A 584 92.32 58.71 -15.61
CA GLY A 584 91.52 58.18 -16.72
C GLY A 584 90.18 58.82 -17.15
N GLU A 585 89.53 59.71 -16.39
CA GLU A 585 88.23 60.31 -16.82
C GLU A 585 88.39 61.72 -17.43
N CYS A 586 87.80 61.95 -18.61
CA CYS A 586 87.67 63.27 -19.21
C CYS A 586 86.41 64.00 -18.70
N ARG A 587 86.55 65.29 -18.38
CA ARG A 587 85.45 66.14 -17.87
C ARG A 587 84.42 66.49 -18.95
N GLU A 588 83.20 66.80 -18.50
CA GLU A 588 82.12 67.31 -19.34
C GLU A 588 82.56 68.42 -20.30
N GLY A 589 82.05 68.37 -21.53
CA GLY A 589 82.32 69.35 -22.59
C GLY A 589 83.51 69.03 -23.49
N TYR A 590 84.25 67.95 -23.22
CA TYR A 590 85.33 67.44 -24.07
C TYR A 590 85.02 65.99 -24.54
N PHE A 591 85.32 65.68 -25.80
CA PHE A 591 85.16 64.36 -26.41
C PHE A 591 86.50 63.83 -26.94
N GLY A 592 86.60 62.52 -27.18
CA GLY A 592 87.76 61.89 -27.83
C GLY A 592 87.30 60.84 -28.86
N ASP A 593 88.09 60.65 -29.92
CA ASP A 593 87.65 59.95 -31.13
C ASP A 593 88.02 58.45 -31.13
N GLU A 594 86.98 57.62 -31.07
CA GLU A 594 86.92 56.17 -31.41
C GLU A 594 87.74 55.14 -30.57
N PRO A 595 87.37 53.83 -30.61
CA PRO A 595 87.57 52.94 -29.45
C PRO A 595 88.75 51.95 -29.58
N GLY A 596 89.73 52.07 -28.67
CA GLY A 596 90.77 51.08 -28.42
C GLY A 596 91.63 51.48 -27.20
N PRO A 597 92.30 50.54 -26.50
CA PRO A 597 93.00 50.82 -25.26
C PRO A 597 94.39 51.49 -25.49
N SER A 598 94.38 52.75 -25.92
CA SER A 598 95.58 53.58 -26.10
C SER A 598 95.29 55.06 -25.85
N ASN A 599 96.19 55.75 -25.13
CA ASN A 599 95.97 57.11 -24.63
C ASN A 599 95.85 58.17 -25.74
N GLY A 600 94.65 58.76 -25.89
CA GLY A 600 94.35 59.91 -26.74
C GLY A 600 93.97 61.16 -25.93
N LEU A 601 93.97 62.34 -26.58
CA LEU A 601 93.65 63.63 -25.94
C LEU A 601 92.19 64.06 -26.24
N CYS A 602 91.46 64.51 -25.22
CA CYS A 602 90.09 64.98 -25.34
C CYS A 602 90.02 66.48 -25.78
N VAL A 603 89.04 66.87 -26.59
CA VAL A 603 88.89 68.21 -27.21
C VAL A 603 87.42 68.73 -27.13
N ALA A 604 87.20 70.05 -27.03
CA ALA A 604 85.89 70.65 -26.69
C ALA A 604 85.14 71.36 -27.84
N GLY A 605 83.80 71.41 -27.74
CA GLY A 605 82.89 72.09 -28.68
C GLY A 605 81.54 72.51 -28.04
N THR A 606 80.80 73.47 -28.63
CA THR A 606 79.71 74.18 -27.92
C THR A 606 78.38 74.40 -28.67
N LYS A 607 77.27 74.23 -27.94
CA LYS A 607 75.92 74.86 -28.08
C LYS A 607 75.12 74.70 -29.40
N LYS A 608 73.84 74.27 -29.27
CA LYS A 608 72.66 75.19 -29.32
C LYS A 608 71.29 74.55 -28.97
N LYS A 609 70.51 75.31 -28.18
CA LYS A 609 69.03 75.51 -28.11
C LYS A 609 68.06 74.46 -28.70
N GLY A 610 66.93 74.25 -27.98
CA GLY A 610 65.61 74.50 -28.62
C GLY A 610 64.31 73.91 -28.03
N ASN A 611 63.71 74.59 -27.04
CA ASN A 611 62.25 74.87 -26.90
C ASN A 611 61.12 73.77 -26.84
N PHE A 612 60.37 73.84 -25.73
CA PHE A 612 58.89 73.97 -25.59
C PHE A 612 57.88 72.80 -25.72
N ASN A 613 57.12 72.64 -24.63
CA ASN A 613 55.65 72.52 -24.47
C ASN A 613 54.79 71.34 -25.01
N LEU A 614 54.22 70.64 -24.02
CA LEU A 614 52.77 70.44 -23.72
C LEU A 614 51.81 69.67 -24.65
N ASP A 615 50.92 68.97 -23.93
CA ASP A 615 49.55 68.49 -24.22
C ASP A 615 49.29 67.28 -25.14
N ASN A 616 48.75 66.24 -24.48
CA ASN A 616 47.62 65.37 -24.85
C ASN A 616 47.55 64.70 -26.25
N GLY A 617 47.36 63.36 -26.23
CA GLY A 617 46.43 62.74 -27.19
C GLY A 617 46.78 61.34 -27.71
N GLN A 618 46.27 60.31 -27.02
CA GLN A 618 45.77 59.03 -27.57
C GLN A 618 46.64 58.13 -28.50
N HIS A 619 46.82 56.89 -28.02
CA HIS A 619 46.69 55.61 -28.75
C HIS A 619 47.74 55.08 -29.78
N VAL A 620 48.13 53.82 -29.50
CA VAL A 620 48.28 52.67 -30.44
C VAL A 620 49.66 52.37 -31.09
N THR A 621 50.29 51.35 -30.50
CA THR A 621 51.18 50.30 -31.08
C THR A 621 52.59 50.61 -31.65
N LEU A 622 53.58 49.88 -31.08
CA LEU A 622 54.54 48.94 -31.72
C LEU A 622 55.23 49.35 -33.05
N VAL A 623 56.55 49.20 -33.26
CA VAL A 623 57.65 48.50 -32.55
C VAL A 623 58.93 49.36 -32.73
N PRO A 624 60.06 49.03 -32.08
CA PRO A 624 61.22 48.72 -32.94
C PRO A 624 62.05 47.50 -32.51
N GLY A 625 62.44 46.67 -33.49
CA GLY A 625 63.71 45.94 -33.43
C GLY A 625 64.87 46.85 -33.90
N LYS A 626 66.09 46.35 -34.13
CA LYS A 626 66.50 44.96 -34.40
C LYS A 626 68.05 44.89 -34.45
N LYS A 627 68.60 43.67 -34.29
CA LYS A 627 69.93 43.15 -34.72
C LYS A 627 70.97 42.84 -33.62
N THR A 628 71.13 41.53 -33.43
CA THR A 628 72.37 40.80 -33.08
C THR A 628 73.33 40.68 -34.27
N ILE A 629 74.48 39.98 -34.07
CA ILE A 629 75.30 39.13 -34.99
C ILE A 629 76.80 39.32 -34.65
N GLY A 630 77.69 38.32 -34.64
CA GLY A 630 77.60 36.86 -34.93
C GLY A 630 78.78 36.13 -34.24
N ILE A 631 79.47 35.10 -34.75
CA ILE A 631 79.38 34.30 -35.99
C ILE A 631 80.35 33.08 -35.81
N LYS A 632 80.29 31.90 -36.45
CA LYS A 632 79.49 31.39 -37.59
C LYS A 632 78.71 30.10 -37.21
N VAL A 633 78.81 28.86 -37.72
CA VAL A 633 79.61 28.13 -38.75
C VAL A 633 78.63 27.34 -39.68
N SER A 634 79.14 26.61 -40.68
CA SER A 634 78.42 25.86 -41.72
C SER A 634 77.82 24.50 -41.26
N GLY A 635 76.81 23.91 -41.94
CA GLY A 635 75.99 24.37 -43.08
C GLY A 635 75.34 23.24 -43.91
N VAL A 636 74.86 23.56 -45.14
CA VAL A 636 74.22 22.69 -46.18
C VAL A 636 72.66 22.61 -46.13
N LYS A 637 71.99 22.19 -47.23
CA LYS A 637 70.62 22.59 -47.65
C LYS A 637 69.72 21.44 -48.21
N GLN A 638 68.38 21.59 -48.08
CA GLN A 638 67.25 21.41 -49.07
C GLN A 638 67.12 20.08 -49.89
N PRO A 639 65.93 19.71 -50.49
CA PRO A 639 64.73 20.53 -50.81
C PRO A 639 63.30 19.93 -50.58
N THR A 640 62.27 20.81 -50.71
CA THR A 640 60.82 20.72 -51.11
C THR A 640 60.14 19.39 -51.57
N PRO A 641 58.78 19.31 -51.73
CA PRO A 641 57.58 19.95 -51.10
C PRO A 641 56.48 18.85 -50.79
N PRO A 642 55.12 19.03 -50.80
CA PRO A 642 54.21 20.20 -50.69
C PRO A 642 53.29 20.13 -49.43
N ALA A 643 51.96 20.37 -49.51
CA ALA A 643 51.10 20.73 -48.36
C ALA A 643 49.63 20.20 -48.41
N ILE A 644 48.84 20.54 -47.37
CA ILE A 644 47.36 20.49 -47.18
C ILE A 644 46.83 19.40 -46.21
N ALA A 645 45.76 19.78 -45.48
CA ALA A 645 44.81 19.02 -44.62
C ALA A 645 45.12 18.89 -43.11
N GLU A 646 44.09 19.20 -42.32
CA GLU A 646 44.04 19.30 -40.86
C GLU A 646 43.92 17.95 -40.15
N VAL A 647 44.42 17.89 -38.91
CA VAL A 647 43.77 17.22 -37.76
C VAL A 647 44.07 18.08 -36.52
N GLU A 648 43.06 18.36 -35.69
CA GLU A 648 43.24 19.03 -34.39
C GLU A 648 43.71 18.06 -33.30
N VAL A 649 44.53 18.52 -32.35
CA VAL A 649 44.44 18.08 -30.94
C VAL A 649 45.26 18.99 -29.99
N GLN A 650 44.61 19.44 -28.92
CA GLN A 650 45.10 19.84 -27.59
C GLN A 650 46.36 20.73 -27.45
N SER A 651 46.17 21.88 -26.79
CA SER A 651 47.17 22.48 -25.89
C SER A 651 46.50 22.98 -24.61
N ASN A 652 46.30 22.09 -23.64
CA ASN A 652 45.75 22.47 -22.33
C ASN A 652 46.83 23.08 -21.44
N THR A 653 46.85 24.42 -21.37
CA THR A 653 47.43 25.18 -20.26
C THR A 653 46.45 26.28 -19.86
N ALA A 654 45.64 26.00 -18.84
CA ALA A 654 44.70 26.93 -18.23
C ALA A 654 44.99 27.06 -16.73
N ALA A 655 44.47 28.10 -16.09
CA ALA A 655 44.70 28.38 -14.68
C ALA A 655 43.90 27.44 -13.75
N VAL A 656 44.23 27.47 -12.46
CA VAL A 656 43.43 26.81 -11.41
C VAL A 656 42.22 27.69 -11.10
N ASP A 657 41.12 27.48 -11.84
CA ASP A 657 39.83 28.10 -11.51
C ASP A 657 39.20 27.38 -10.32
N LEU A 658 39.17 28.03 -9.15
CA LEU A 658 38.37 27.58 -8.02
C LEU A 658 36.89 27.93 -8.27
N CYS A 659 36.02 26.98 -7.99
CA CYS A 659 34.58 27.26 -7.91
C CYS A 659 34.26 28.24 -6.77
N PRO A 660 33.20 29.07 -6.91
CA PRO A 660 32.75 29.94 -5.84
C PRO A 660 32.26 29.13 -4.63
N ALA A 661 32.18 29.77 -3.46
CA ALA A 661 31.67 29.13 -2.26
C ALA A 661 30.25 28.56 -2.48
N ASN A 662 30.00 27.38 -1.93
CA ASN A 662 28.79 26.57 -2.12
C ASN A 662 28.56 26.08 -3.58
N ALA A 663 29.62 25.99 -4.39
CA ALA A 663 29.67 25.19 -5.60
C ALA A 663 30.74 24.09 -5.53
N HIS A 664 30.56 23.06 -6.35
CA HIS A 664 31.53 22.00 -6.63
C HIS A 664 31.74 21.87 -8.14
N MET A 665 32.89 21.34 -8.57
CA MET A 665 33.16 21.13 -10.00
C MET A 665 32.50 19.82 -10.45
N SER A 666 31.51 19.92 -11.33
CA SER A 666 30.80 18.75 -11.89
C SER A 666 31.65 18.07 -12.94
N LEU A 667 31.90 16.77 -12.77
CA LEU A 667 32.76 15.97 -13.64
C LEU A 667 32.10 15.62 -14.98
N GLU A 668 30.76 15.75 -15.08
CA GLU A 668 30.01 15.48 -16.32
C GLU A 668 29.90 16.73 -17.20
N THR A 669 29.63 17.89 -16.61
CA THR A 669 29.45 19.16 -17.36
C THR A 669 30.71 20.00 -17.45
N ASN A 670 31.73 19.68 -16.64
CA ASN A 670 33.00 20.39 -16.50
C ASN A 670 32.81 21.88 -16.15
N ARG A 671 31.83 22.16 -15.27
CA ARG A 671 31.46 23.48 -14.75
C ARG A 671 31.24 23.42 -13.24
N CYS A 672 31.27 24.59 -12.60
CA CYS A 672 30.91 24.73 -11.20
C CYS A 672 29.38 24.67 -11.03
N GLU A 673 28.88 23.71 -10.27
CA GLU A 673 27.46 23.51 -9.95
C GLU A 673 27.22 23.73 -8.46
N CYS A 674 26.16 24.47 -8.13
CA CYS A 674 25.84 24.80 -6.74
C CYS A 674 25.39 23.55 -5.95
N VAL A 675 25.70 23.52 -4.66
CA VAL A 675 25.23 22.48 -3.74
C VAL A 675 23.72 22.65 -3.48
N GLU A 676 23.01 21.55 -3.17
CA GLU A 676 21.56 21.54 -2.90
C GLU A 676 21.12 22.69 -1.97
N GLY A 677 20.01 23.34 -2.33
CA GLY A 677 19.51 24.54 -1.66
C GLY A 677 20.15 25.86 -2.12
N TYR A 678 21.05 25.85 -3.12
CA TYR A 678 21.62 27.06 -3.72
C TYR A 678 21.45 27.07 -5.25
N VAL A 679 21.17 28.25 -5.82
CA VAL A 679 21.06 28.48 -7.27
C VAL A 679 22.16 29.42 -7.74
N MET A 680 22.70 29.19 -8.94
CA MET A 680 23.77 30.02 -9.50
C MET A 680 23.21 31.31 -10.11
N GLU A 681 23.63 32.46 -9.59
CA GLU A 681 23.33 33.77 -10.17
C GLU A 681 24.58 34.64 -10.19
N HIS A 682 24.84 35.34 -11.29
CA HIS A 682 25.98 36.27 -11.44
C HIS A 682 27.35 35.71 -10.97
N ASN A 683 27.60 34.43 -11.26
CA ASN A 683 28.82 33.69 -10.92
C ASN A 683 29.05 33.44 -9.40
N ALA A 684 27.98 33.45 -8.60
CA ALA A 684 27.96 33.02 -7.20
C ALA A 684 26.74 32.11 -6.92
N CYS A 685 26.81 31.29 -5.87
CA CYS A 685 25.69 30.44 -5.43
C CYS A 685 24.89 31.15 -4.33
N ILE A 686 23.60 31.39 -4.59
CA ILE A 686 22.69 32.14 -3.70
C ILE A 686 21.68 31.16 -3.09
N LEU A 687 21.44 31.28 -1.77
CA LEU A 687 20.53 30.41 -1.03
C LEU A 687 19.10 30.53 -1.56
N GLN A 688 18.50 29.40 -1.90
CA GLN A 688 17.11 29.29 -2.34
C GLN A 688 16.18 29.27 -1.12
N CYS A 689 15.26 30.24 -1.04
CA CYS A 689 14.30 30.29 0.05
C CYS A 689 13.25 29.15 -0.06
N PRO A 690 12.79 28.57 1.07
CA PRO A 690 11.77 27.53 1.07
C PRO A 690 10.40 28.07 0.60
N PRO A 691 9.49 27.19 0.14
CA PRO A 691 8.16 27.60 -0.30
C PRO A 691 7.37 28.34 0.79
N ASN A 692 6.51 29.28 0.37
CA ASN A 692 5.78 30.23 1.21
C ASN A 692 6.70 31.20 1.99
N SER A 693 7.86 31.56 1.41
CA SER A 693 8.75 32.60 1.94
C SER A 693 9.40 33.44 0.84
N SER A 694 9.69 34.70 1.16
CA SER A 694 10.30 35.69 0.28
C SER A 694 11.59 36.26 0.89
N MET A 695 12.48 36.81 0.04
CA MET A 695 13.77 37.37 0.49
C MET A 695 13.59 38.71 1.22
N SER A 696 14.04 38.79 2.47
CA SER A 696 14.05 40.05 3.26
C SER A 696 15.38 40.79 3.17
N ALA A 697 16.48 40.07 2.92
CA ALA A 697 17.83 40.61 2.68
C ALA A 697 18.69 39.57 1.94
N PRO A 698 19.86 39.94 1.38
CA PRO A 698 20.82 38.97 0.84
C PRO A 698 21.18 37.90 1.89
N GLY A 699 20.85 36.64 1.61
CA GLY A 699 21.04 35.52 2.55
C GLY A 699 20.04 35.42 3.70
N ARG A 700 18.86 36.07 3.62
CA ARG A 700 17.77 35.89 4.60
C ARG A 700 16.38 35.81 3.94
N CYS A 701 15.65 34.76 4.31
CA CYS A 701 14.26 34.51 3.92
C CYS A 701 13.30 34.94 5.05
N GLN A 702 12.03 35.19 4.72
CA GLN A 702 10.96 35.55 5.64
C GLN A 702 9.64 34.95 5.14
N CYS A 703 8.86 34.31 6.02
CA CYS A 703 7.58 33.70 5.63
C CYS A 703 6.59 34.74 5.07
N ASP A 704 5.81 34.33 4.07
CA ASP A 704 4.79 35.18 3.45
C ASP A 704 3.53 35.31 4.35
N PRO A 705 2.70 36.36 4.18
CA PRO A 705 1.57 36.62 5.07
C PRO A 705 0.56 35.45 5.12
N GLY A 706 0.30 34.94 6.33
CA GLY A 706 -0.52 33.75 6.59
C GLY A 706 0.30 32.50 6.96
N PHE A 707 1.62 32.56 6.87
CA PHE A 707 2.54 31.49 7.24
C PHE A 707 3.47 31.90 8.39
N VAL A 708 3.77 30.96 9.28
CA VAL A 708 4.61 31.11 10.47
C VAL A 708 5.70 30.03 10.43
N LEU A 709 6.88 30.34 10.98
CA LEU A 709 7.97 29.36 11.10
C LEU A 709 7.56 28.19 12.00
N ASP A 710 7.94 26.98 11.61
CA ASP A 710 7.81 25.78 12.44
C ASP A 710 8.64 25.89 13.75
N SER A 711 8.42 24.96 14.68
CA SER A 711 9.09 24.92 15.99
C SER A 711 10.59 24.62 15.95
N LEU A 712 11.15 24.33 14.77
CA LEU A 712 12.57 24.12 14.50
C LEU A 712 13.19 25.27 13.69
N GLN A 713 12.38 26.26 13.28
CA GLN A 713 12.68 27.36 12.36
C GLN A 713 13.18 26.92 10.97
N THR A 714 12.72 25.76 10.49
CA THR A 714 13.19 25.15 9.21
C THR A 714 12.28 25.42 8.01
N SER A 715 10.98 25.66 8.21
CA SER A 715 9.99 25.83 7.15
C SER A 715 8.85 26.78 7.54
N CYS A 716 8.11 27.29 6.55
CA CYS A 716 6.98 28.20 6.72
C CYS A 716 5.64 27.44 6.56
N CYS A 717 4.93 27.24 7.67
CA CYS A 717 3.68 26.49 7.75
C CYS A 717 2.47 27.42 7.96
N VAL A 718 1.27 26.97 7.59
CA VAL A 718 0.03 27.76 7.78
C VAL A 718 -0.25 27.96 9.27
N ASP A 719 -0.62 29.18 9.68
CA ASP A 719 -1.00 29.48 11.06
C ASP A 719 -2.27 28.71 11.48
N MET A 720 -2.21 27.96 12.58
CA MET A 720 -3.33 27.19 13.14
C MET A 720 -3.76 27.69 14.54
N THR A 721 -3.62 28.99 14.82
CA THR A 721 -3.90 29.57 16.16
C THR A 721 -5.26 30.28 16.34
N GLU A 722 -6.32 29.85 15.64
CA GLU A 722 -7.72 30.14 16.04
C GLU A 722 -8.43 28.92 16.66
N ALA A 723 -8.21 28.70 17.96
CA ALA A 723 -8.95 27.73 18.77
C ALA A 723 -9.47 28.39 20.07
N ALA A 724 -10.61 29.08 19.97
CA ALA A 724 -11.27 29.71 21.12
C ALA A 724 -12.21 28.72 21.86
N PRO A 725 -12.15 28.61 23.21
CA PRO A 725 -12.89 27.59 23.97
C PRO A 725 -14.28 28.06 24.44
N VAL A 726 -15.27 27.15 24.44
CA VAL A 726 -16.61 27.40 25.00
C VAL A 726 -17.12 26.23 25.88
N THR A 727 -16.97 26.43 27.18
CA THR A 727 -17.77 25.99 28.35
C THR A 727 -18.72 24.77 28.31
N GLU A 728 -18.76 24.06 29.44
CA GLU A 728 -19.82 23.12 29.85
C GLU A 728 -21.26 23.68 29.74
N ASN A 729 -22.24 22.81 29.52
CA ASN A 729 -23.47 22.80 30.33
C ASN A 729 -24.20 21.44 30.31
N LYS A 730 -25.21 21.30 31.17
CA LYS A 730 -25.92 20.04 31.48
C LYS A 730 -27.32 19.94 30.83
N GLU A 731 -27.95 18.78 31.02
CA GLU A 731 -29.35 18.41 30.68
C GLU A 731 -29.60 18.07 29.19
N GLY A 732 -30.43 17.07 28.83
CA GLY A 732 -31.03 16.03 29.67
C GLY A 732 -32.13 15.18 28.98
N LYS A 733 -32.18 13.88 29.35
CA LYS A 733 -33.27 12.88 29.14
C LYS A 733 -33.54 12.26 27.75
N GLU A 734 -33.50 10.90 27.76
CA GLU A 734 -34.52 9.94 27.27
C GLU A 734 -35.13 10.15 25.87
N LYS A 735 -35.04 9.18 24.93
CA LYS A 735 -35.92 7.98 24.94
C LYS A 735 -35.52 6.85 23.95
N GLU A 736 -35.89 5.63 24.35
CA GLU A 736 -36.35 4.47 23.55
C GLU A 736 -35.55 3.96 22.31
N GLU A 737 -34.85 2.84 22.50
CA GLU A 737 -34.63 1.86 21.44
C GLU A 737 -35.97 1.21 20.99
N ALA A 738 -36.13 0.95 19.69
CA ALA A 738 -37.21 0.15 19.14
C ALA A 738 -36.67 -1.09 18.41
N LYS A 739 -37.01 -2.29 18.89
CA LYS A 739 -36.66 -3.56 18.23
C LYS A 739 -37.38 -3.73 16.88
N PRO A 740 -36.73 -4.34 15.86
CA PRO A 740 -37.36 -4.62 14.58
C PRO A 740 -38.33 -5.83 14.66
N PRO A 741 -39.49 -5.78 13.98
CA PRO A 741 -40.36 -6.95 13.79
C PRO A 741 -39.92 -7.82 12.58
N PRO A 742 -40.17 -9.15 12.62
CA PRO A 742 -39.76 -10.09 11.56
C PRO A 742 -40.72 -10.12 10.35
N PRO A 743 -40.30 -10.69 9.20
CA PRO A 743 -41.09 -10.70 7.96
C PRO A 743 -42.16 -11.80 7.91
N PRO A 744 -43.36 -11.51 7.37
CA PRO A 744 -44.34 -12.52 6.98
C PRO A 744 -44.62 -12.55 5.47
N TRP A 745 -44.80 -13.74 4.90
CA TRP A 745 -45.42 -13.92 3.58
C TRP A 745 -46.72 -14.73 3.68
N PHE A 746 -47.78 -14.22 3.04
CA PHE A 746 -49.10 -14.82 2.81
C PHE A 746 -49.96 -15.29 4.01
N VAL A 747 -50.89 -14.42 4.41
CA VAL A 747 -52.36 -14.60 4.58
C VAL A 747 -52.84 -13.30 5.28
N LYS A 748 -53.87 -12.55 4.84
CA LYS A 748 -55.03 -12.81 3.97
C LYS A 748 -55.31 -11.55 3.12
N LEU A 749 -56.19 -11.62 2.12
CA LEU A 749 -56.55 -10.46 1.30
C LEU A 749 -57.43 -9.45 2.08
N ASP A 750 -56.98 -8.20 2.18
CA ASP A 750 -57.84 -7.00 2.28
C ASP A 750 -57.21 -5.87 1.45
N LEU A 751 -58.04 -5.05 0.80
CA LEU A 751 -57.73 -4.46 -0.51
C LEU A 751 -57.87 -2.92 -0.57
N ARG A 752 -57.90 -2.23 0.58
CA ARG A 752 -58.28 -0.80 0.65
C ARG A 752 -57.29 0.19 1.29
N HIS A 753 -56.15 -0.24 1.83
CA HIS A 753 -55.13 0.69 2.38
C HIS A 753 -53.73 0.56 1.75
N PHE A 754 -53.40 -0.56 1.11
CA PHE A 754 -52.04 -0.85 0.60
C PHE A 754 -51.52 0.04 -0.54
N SER A 755 -52.27 1.04 -0.99
CA SER A 755 -51.87 1.92 -2.10
C SER A 755 -51.06 3.13 -1.65
N MET A 756 -51.32 3.70 -0.47
CA MET A 756 -50.66 4.93 -0.03
C MET A 756 -49.23 4.65 0.39
N ASP A 757 -49.03 3.65 1.26
CA ASP A 757 -47.72 3.31 1.81
C ASP A 757 -46.76 2.82 0.72
N ARG A 758 -47.27 2.09 -0.27
CA ARG A 758 -46.45 1.70 -1.44
C ARG A 758 -46.11 2.90 -2.33
N PHE A 759 -47.01 3.87 -2.51
CA PHE A 759 -46.69 5.10 -3.23
C PHE A 759 -45.65 5.92 -2.46
N LEU A 760 -45.81 6.10 -1.15
CA LEU A 760 -44.86 6.81 -0.28
C LEU A 760 -43.49 6.12 -0.26
N TYR A 761 -43.43 4.79 -0.13
CA TYR A 761 -42.17 4.04 -0.22
C TYR A 761 -41.51 4.14 -1.61
N THR A 762 -42.29 4.15 -2.69
CA THR A 762 -41.76 4.34 -4.06
C THR A 762 -41.26 5.78 -4.27
N LEU A 763 -41.93 6.77 -3.66
CA LEU A 763 -41.53 8.18 -3.68
C LEU A 763 -40.27 8.42 -2.84
N ASP A 764 -40.20 7.83 -1.65
CA ASP A 764 -39.06 7.91 -0.73
C ASP A 764 -37.82 7.22 -1.31
N THR A 765 -37.96 5.99 -1.81
CA THR A 765 -36.85 5.30 -2.52
C THR A 765 -36.44 6.02 -3.81
N PHE A 766 -37.35 6.75 -4.48
CA PHE A 766 -36.99 7.62 -5.59
C PHE A 766 -36.19 8.85 -5.13
N ILE A 767 -36.67 9.57 -4.11
CA ILE A 767 -36.02 10.74 -3.47
C ILE A 767 -34.71 10.37 -2.78
N SER A 768 -34.50 9.11 -2.40
CA SER A 768 -33.22 8.59 -1.93
C SER A 768 -32.16 8.54 -3.04
N THR A 769 -32.55 8.45 -4.31
CA THR A 769 -31.60 8.50 -5.44
C THR A 769 -31.24 9.93 -5.82
N LYS A 770 -29.96 10.19 -6.15
CA LYS A 770 -29.51 11.49 -6.68
C LYS A 770 -30.37 11.98 -7.86
N LYS A 771 -30.80 11.07 -8.75
CA LYS A 771 -31.71 11.39 -9.87
C LYS A 771 -33.09 11.88 -9.42
N GLY A 772 -33.68 11.24 -8.40
CA GLY A 772 -34.96 11.67 -7.84
C GLY A 772 -34.87 13.00 -7.10
N GLN A 773 -33.76 13.26 -6.40
CA GLN A 773 -33.49 14.57 -5.77
C GLN A 773 -33.42 15.69 -6.81
N THR A 774 -32.64 15.52 -7.88
CA THR A 774 -32.60 16.49 -8.99
C THR A 774 -33.97 16.68 -9.64
N SER A 775 -34.70 15.58 -9.88
CA SER A 775 -36.05 15.63 -10.47
C SER A 775 -37.07 16.33 -9.56
N MET A 776 -36.94 16.17 -8.23
CA MET A 776 -37.80 16.82 -7.24
C MET A 776 -37.53 18.32 -7.16
N LEU A 777 -36.25 18.75 -7.12
CA LEU A 777 -35.89 20.17 -7.08
C LEU A 777 -36.35 20.89 -8.36
N VAL A 778 -36.07 20.33 -9.54
CA VAL A 778 -36.50 20.91 -10.83
C VAL A 778 -38.03 20.97 -10.93
N GLY A 779 -38.74 19.94 -10.45
CA GLY A 779 -40.20 19.94 -10.38
C GLY A 779 -40.74 20.99 -9.41
N PHE A 780 -40.10 21.17 -8.25
CA PHE A 780 -40.49 22.17 -7.24
C PHE A 780 -40.32 23.60 -7.75
N GLY A 781 -39.22 23.93 -8.45
CA GLY A 781 -39.03 25.26 -9.02
C GLY A 781 -39.98 25.59 -10.16
N LEU A 782 -40.29 24.61 -11.02
CA LEU A 782 -41.29 24.78 -12.07
C LEU A 782 -42.69 24.99 -11.47
N PHE A 783 -43.03 24.25 -10.41
CA PHE A 783 -44.25 24.47 -9.64
C PHE A 783 -44.27 25.87 -9.00
N LEU A 784 -43.18 26.30 -8.34
CA LEU A 784 -43.05 27.61 -7.72
C LEU A 784 -43.24 28.75 -8.75
N MET A 785 -42.55 28.67 -9.89
CA MET A 785 -42.64 29.64 -10.99
C MET A 785 -44.07 29.77 -11.54
N VAL A 786 -44.75 28.64 -11.79
CA VAL A 786 -46.13 28.64 -12.32
C VAL A 786 -47.14 29.10 -11.26
N PHE A 787 -47.00 28.66 -10.01
CA PHE A 787 -47.89 29.02 -8.91
C PHE A 787 -47.76 30.51 -8.54
N CYS A 788 -46.54 31.02 -8.43
CA CYS A 788 -46.29 32.45 -8.22
C CYS A 788 -46.77 33.29 -9.41
N GLY A 789 -46.55 32.84 -10.65
CA GLY A 789 -47.05 33.53 -11.84
C GLY A 789 -48.58 33.62 -11.91
N LEU A 790 -49.27 32.53 -11.56
CA LEU A 790 -50.73 32.52 -11.38
C LEU A 790 -51.15 33.52 -10.30
N PHE A 791 -50.53 33.51 -9.12
CA PHE A 791 -50.88 34.41 -8.03
C PHE A 791 -50.59 35.89 -8.36
N TYR A 792 -49.50 36.18 -9.07
CA TYR A 792 -49.15 37.51 -9.54
C TYR A 792 -50.19 38.06 -10.53
N SER A 793 -50.70 37.23 -11.44
CA SER A 793 -51.77 37.60 -12.38
C SER A 793 -53.12 37.94 -11.71
N LEU A 794 -53.28 37.58 -10.42
CA LEU A 794 -54.48 37.88 -9.62
C LEU A 794 -54.32 39.14 -8.75
N LEU A 795 -53.17 39.83 -8.78
CA LEU A 795 -52.95 41.07 -8.01
C LEU A 795 -53.56 42.28 -8.74
N PRO A 796 -54.59 42.95 -8.19
CA PRO A 796 -55.25 44.06 -8.85
C PRO A 796 -54.32 45.28 -8.97
N HIS A 797 -54.35 45.93 -10.14
CA HIS A 797 -53.60 47.15 -10.40
C HIS A 797 -54.12 48.31 -9.55
N GLY A 798 -53.21 48.99 -8.84
CA GLY A 798 -53.55 50.16 -8.02
C GLY A 798 -53.81 51.41 -8.85
N VAL A 799 -55.05 51.91 -8.85
CA VAL A 799 -55.40 53.23 -9.44
C VAL A 799 -54.59 54.34 -8.74
N PRO A 800 -53.96 55.28 -9.48
CA PRO A 800 -53.10 56.30 -8.88
C PRO A 800 -53.88 57.28 -7.99
N ALA A 801 -53.40 57.48 -6.76
CA ALA A 801 -53.99 58.41 -5.80
C ALA A 801 -53.83 59.87 -6.26
N GLY A 802 -54.90 60.46 -6.78
CA GLY A 802 -54.90 61.80 -7.36
C GLY A 802 -54.86 62.93 -6.33
N LYS A 803 -53.81 63.77 -6.43
CA LYS A 803 -53.79 65.22 -6.13
C LYS A 803 -54.69 65.73 -4.98
N HIS A 804 -54.09 65.96 -3.80
CA HIS A 804 -54.50 67.12 -3.00
C HIS A 804 -53.87 68.38 -3.60
N ALA A 805 -54.70 69.39 -3.92
CA ALA A 805 -54.24 70.67 -4.43
C ALA A 805 -53.83 71.61 -3.29
N THR A 806 -52.77 72.38 -3.50
CA THR A 806 -52.47 73.59 -2.73
C THR A 806 -52.17 74.72 -3.71
N THR A 807 -52.93 75.79 -3.62
CA THR A 807 -52.94 76.88 -4.61
C THR A 807 -51.84 77.90 -4.33
N THR A 808 -50.97 78.13 -5.30
CA THR A 808 -50.24 79.41 -5.45
C THR A 808 -50.12 79.74 -6.94
N THR A 809 -50.56 80.94 -7.32
CA THR A 809 -50.44 81.49 -8.69
C THR A 809 -49.33 82.55 -8.73
N VAL A 810 -48.73 82.79 -9.92
CA VAL A 810 -48.46 84.12 -10.54
C VAL A 810 -47.47 84.02 -11.74
N ALA A 811 -47.76 84.78 -12.80
CA ALA A 811 -46.90 85.28 -13.90
C ALA A 811 -46.06 84.32 -14.79
N THR A 812 -46.63 84.00 -15.97
CA THR A 812 -46.13 84.37 -17.33
C THR A 812 -44.63 84.55 -17.63
N GLU A 813 -44.17 83.92 -18.72
CA GLU A 813 -43.82 84.66 -19.97
C GLU A 813 -43.88 83.73 -21.21
N ASP A 814 -44.10 84.32 -22.39
CA ASP A 814 -44.09 83.67 -23.74
C ASP A 814 -42.63 83.53 -24.25
N ILE A 815 -42.24 82.89 -25.37
CA ILE A 815 -42.70 83.00 -26.78
C ILE A 815 -42.31 81.71 -27.56
N ALA A 816 -43.12 81.33 -28.55
CA ALA A 816 -42.89 80.20 -29.47
C ALA A 816 -42.39 80.65 -30.86
N ASN A 817 -41.92 79.72 -31.71
CA ASN A 817 -42.22 79.81 -33.15
C ASN A 817 -42.01 78.54 -34.01
N VAL A 818 -42.95 78.35 -34.96
CA VAL A 818 -42.85 77.64 -36.26
C VAL A 818 -42.85 76.09 -36.27
N THR A 819 -43.29 75.55 -37.42
CA THR A 819 -43.96 74.26 -37.64
C THR A 819 -43.50 73.57 -38.96
N LEU A 820 -44.25 72.53 -39.40
CA LEU A 820 -44.28 71.80 -40.68
C LEU A 820 -43.61 70.40 -40.62
N THR A 821 -44.24 69.22 -40.84
CA THR A 821 -45.39 68.68 -41.64
C THR A 821 -45.09 68.34 -43.11
N VAL A 822 -45.85 67.36 -43.66
CA VAL A 822 -46.03 66.92 -45.09
C VAL A 822 -45.26 65.64 -45.53
N VAL A 823 -45.75 64.70 -46.39
CA VAL A 823 -47.10 64.07 -46.61
C VAL A 823 -47.06 62.95 -47.70
N ASN A 824 -47.93 61.91 -47.57
CA ASN A 824 -48.58 60.99 -48.57
C ASN A 824 -47.88 60.01 -49.57
N ASP A 825 -48.53 58.83 -49.70
CA ASP A 825 -48.94 57.99 -50.88
C ASP A 825 -47.89 57.39 -51.87
N SER A 826 -48.15 56.31 -52.66
CA SER A 826 -49.43 55.73 -53.18
C SER A 826 -49.43 54.21 -53.56
N ASP A 827 -50.64 53.71 -53.95
CA ASP A 827 -50.98 52.61 -54.89
C ASP A 827 -50.80 51.09 -54.58
N ALA A 828 -51.92 50.33 -54.46
CA ALA A 828 -52.54 49.58 -55.60
C ALA A 828 -53.45 48.35 -55.27
N THR A 829 -54.73 48.45 -55.64
CA THR A 829 -55.65 47.39 -56.18
C THR A 829 -56.33 46.27 -55.33
N ASN A 830 -57.68 46.37 -55.34
CA ASN A 830 -58.71 45.32 -55.50
C ASN A 830 -59.06 44.33 -54.35
N ALA A 831 -60.34 43.99 -54.07
CA ALA A 831 -61.63 44.59 -54.50
C ALA A 831 -62.84 44.06 -53.68
N THR A 832 -63.99 44.73 -53.84
CA THR A 832 -65.39 44.33 -53.53
C THR A 832 -65.91 44.55 -52.09
N THR A 833 -67.08 45.19 -52.01
CA THR A 833 -67.72 45.82 -50.82
C THR A 833 -69.13 45.27 -50.55
N THR A 834 -69.68 45.52 -49.34
CA THR A 834 -71.08 45.99 -49.16
C THR A 834 -71.37 46.54 -47.75
N ALA A 835 -71.82 47.81 -47.67
CA ALA A 835 -72.60 48.55 -46.62
C ALA A 835 -72.36 48.32 -45.09
N VAL A 836 -72.05 49.29 -44.20
CA VAL A 836 -72.60 50.68 -43.92
C VAL A 836 -73.98 50.64 -43.19
N PRO A 837 -74.26 51.41 -42.09
CA PRO A 837 -73.63 52.65 -41.59
C PRO A 837 -73.28 52.81 -40.07
N ASP A 838 -72.23 53.59 -39.79
CA ASP A 838 -72.03 54.73 -38.85
C ASP A 838 -72.70 54.86 -37.44
N VAL A 839 -71.83 55.05 -36.40
CA VAL A 839 -71.80 56.16 -35.39
C VAL A 839 -72.92 56.19 -34.28
N PRO A 840 -72.68 56.61 -33.00
CA PRO A 840 -71.57 57.41 -32.44
C PRO A 840 -70.84 56.86 -31.17
N SER A 841 -69.84 57.65 -30.76
CA SER A 841 -69.01 57.65 -29.54
C SER A 841 -69.64 57.24 -28.18
N THR A 842 -68.81 56.59 -27.36
CA THR A 842 -68.67 56.85 -25.91
C THR A 842 -67.21 56.69 -25.48
N THR A 843 -66.82 57.37 -24.40
CA THR A 843 -65.56 57.16 -23.69
C THR A 843 -65.65 55.94 -22.79
N ASP A 844 -64.66 55.04 -22.87
CA ASP A 844 -64.17 54.26 -21.72
C ASP A 844 -62.74 53.79 -22.03
N ALA A 845 -61.89 53.70 -21.02
CA ALA A 845 -60.50 53.25 -21.17
C ALA A 845 -60.40 51.76 -20.79
N PRO A 846 -59.96 50.86 -21.71
CA PRO A 846 -59.82 49.45 -21.39
C PRO A 846 -58.61 49.20 -20.47
N GLU A 847 -58.81 48.38 -19.45
CA GLU A 847 -57.76 47.95 -18.52
C GLU A 847 -56.71 47.11 -19.26
N GLN A 848 -55.42 47.39 -19.03
CA GLN A 848 -54.33 46.62 -19.61
C GLN A 848 -54.04 45.38 -18.76
N TYR A 849 -54.81 44.31 -18.97
CA TYR A 849 -54.53 42.99 -18.39
C TYR A 849 -53.16 42.48 -18.85
N THR A 850 -52.24 42.23 -17.91
CA THR A 850 -51.00 41.51 -18.20
C THR A 850 -51.31 40.05 -18.49
N SER A 851 -50.62 39.44 -19.46
CA SER A 851 -50.87 38.04 -19.79
C SER A 851 -50.34 37.10 -18.71
N LEU A 852 -50.93 35.90 -18.64
CA LEU A 852 -50.45 34.83 -17.75
C LEU A 852 -48.97 34.49 -18.00
N ILE A 853 -48.54 34.55 -19.27
CA ILE A 853 -47.16 34.26 -19.69
C ILE A 853 -46.20 35.35 -19.20
N GLU A 854 -46.56 36.63 -19.32
CA GLU A 854 -45.78 37.74 -18.74
C GLU A 854 -45.73 37.68 -17.21
N SER A 855 -46.81 37.25 -16.55
CA SER A 855 -46.87 37.07 -15.09
C SER A 855 -45.95 35.94 -14.61
N ILE A 856 -45.90 34.82 -15.35
CA ILE A 856 -44.98 33.71 -15.12
C ILE A 856 -43.52 34.12 -15.41
N TRP A 857 -43.28 34.90 -16.47
CA TRP A 857 -41.96 35.44 -16.81
C TRP A 857 -41.43 36.43 -15.76
N ALA A 858 -42.28 37.33 -15.24
CA ALA A 858 -41.93 38.23 -14.15
C ALA A 858 -41.57 37.46 -12.87
N CYS A 859 -42.31 36.39 -12.55
CA CYS A 859 -41.96 35.54 -11.39
C CYS A 859 -40.66 34.76 -11.59
N TRP A 860 -40.32 34.34 -12.82
CA TRP A 860 -39.00 33.80 -13.13
C TRP A 860 -37.89 34.83 -12.91
N LEU A 861 -38.07 36.08 -13.36
CA LEU A 861 -37.12 37.17 -13.11
C LEU A 861 -36.91 37.40 -11.61
N PHE A 862 -37.96 37.45 -10.79
CA PHE A 862 -37.81 37.60 -9.33
C PHE A 862 -37.11 36.42 -8.65
N ILE A 863 -37.24 35.20 -9.19
CA ILE A 863 -36.59 33.98 -8.68
C ILE A 863 -35.11 33.91 -9.08
N ALA A 864 -34.78 34.34 -10.31
CA ALA A 864 -33.42 34.28 -10.87
C ALA A 864 -32.56 35.50 -10.50
N ASP A 865 -33.16 36.69 -10.40
CA ASP A 865 -32.54 37.93 -9.95
C ASP A 865 -33.42 38.64 -8.89
N PRO A 866 -33.08 38.52 -7.60
CA PRO A 866 -33.73 39.27 -6.52
C PRO A 866 -33.70 40.80 -6.69
N GLY A 867 -32.83 41.36 -7.55
CA GLY A 867 -32.80 42.79 -7.86
C GLY A 867 -34.02 43.29 -8.65
N ALA A 868 -34.61 42.44 -9.50
CA ALA A 868 -35.70 42.81 -10.42
C ALA A 868 -36.97 43.34 -9.70
N GLN A 869 -37.16 43.03 -8.42
CA GLN A 869 -38.27 43.59 -7.62
C GLN A 869 -38.21 45.13 -7.46
N GLY A 870 -37.02 45.74 -7.64
CA GLY A 870 -36.81 47.17 -7.48
C GLY A 870 -37.50 48.03 -8.55
N GLU A 871 -37.73 47.48 -9.73
CA GLU A 871 -38.34 48.17 -10.88
C GLU A 871 -39.87 48.30 -10.74
N LEU A 872 -40.49 47.57 -9.82
CA LEU A 872 -41.92 47.64 -9.55
C LEU A 872 -42.30 48.97 -8.89
N HIS A 873 -43.36 49.63 -9.34
CA HIS A 873 -43.88 50.86 -8.71
C HIS A 873 -45.01 50.59 -7.69
N GLU A 874 -45.80 49.53 -7.85
CA GLU A 874 -46.97 49.24 -7.01
C GLU A 874 -46.58 48.48 -5.72
N TRP A 875 -46.99 48.99 -4.54
CA TRP A 875 -46.64 48.38 -3.25
C TRP A 875 -47.12 46.92 -3.09
N ASN A 876 -48.34 46.62 -3.57
CA ASN A 876 -48.89 45.26 -3.54
C ASN A 876 -47.99 44.26 -4.29
N LYS A 877 -47.44 44.66 -5.43
CA LYS A 877 -46.52 43.85 -6.25
C LYS A 877 -45.12 43.79 -5.64
N ARG A 878 -44.63 44.88 -5.02
CA ARG A 878 -43.35 44.89 -4.27
C ARG A 878 -43.32 43.88 -3.13
N VAL A 879 -44.36 43.86 -2.27
CA VAL A 879 -44.41 42.94 -1.13
C VAL A 879 -44.47 41.48 -1.59
N PHE A 880 -45.23 41.18 -2.64
CA PHE A 880 -45.27 39.84 -3.23
C PHE A 880 -43.92 39.45 -3.86
N ALA A 881 -43.34 40.31 -4.70
CA ALA A 881 -42.06 40.07 -5.35
C ALA A 881 -40.92 39.87 -4.32
N PHE A 882 -40.91 40.61 -3.21
CA PHE A 882 -39.96 40.41 -2.11
C PHE A 882 -40.00 38.97 -1.56
N PHE A 883 -41.19 38.44 -1.24
CA PHE A 883 -41.30 37.06 -0.76
C PHE A 883 -40.93 36.02 -1.84
N VAL A 884 -41.30 36.26 -3.10
CA VAL A 884 -40.89 35.40 -4.22
C VAL A 884 -39.37 35.40 -4.42
N SER A 885 -38.72 36.56 -4.32
CA SER A 885 -37.26 36.69 -4.42
C SER A 885 -36.53 36.06 -3.25
N VAL A 886 -37.03 36.16 -2.01
CA VAL A 886 -36.43 35.48 -0.85
C VAL A 886 -36.53 33.96 -0.99
N ILE A 887 -37.69 33.43 -1.38
CA ILE A 887 -37.88 31.99 -1.58
C ILE A 887 -37.07 31.49 -2.80
N GLY A 888 -37.04 32.28 -3.88
CA GLY A 888 -36.27 32.01 -5.09
C GLY A 888 -34.76 31.98 -4.84
N MET A 889 -34.24 32.92 -4.06
CA MET A 889 -32.82 32.98 -3.64
C MET A 889 -32.41 31.73 -2.85
N VAL A 890 -33.22 31.28 -1.89
CA VAL A 890 -32.98 30.04 -1.13
C VAL A 890 -33.02 28.82 -2.06
N TYR A 891 -34.03 28.73 -2.93
CA TYR A 891 -34.15 27.66 -3.93
C TYR A 891 -32.95 27.60 -4.89
N PHE A 892 -32.49 28.76 -5.39
CA PHE A 892 -31.38 28.86 -6.33
C PHE A 892 -30.05 28.44 -5.69
N PHE A 893 -29.77 28.87 -4.45
CA PHE A 893 -28.58 28.40 -3.72
C PHE A 893 -28.60 26.88 -3.48
N VAL A 894 -29.75 26.31 -3.12
CA VAL A 894 -29.88 24.86 -2.92
C VAL A 894 -29.64 24.10 -4.23
N ILE A 895 -30.22 24.54 -5.35
CA ILE A 895 -29.89 23.94 -6.67
C ILE A 895 -28.41 24.10 -7.01
N MET A 896 -27.83 25.28 -6.80
CA MET A 896 -26.43 25.52 -7.13
C MET A 896 -25.49 24.60 -6.33
N GLY A 897 -25.78 24.36 -5.06
CA GLY A 897 -25.09 23.36 -4.24
C GLY A 897 -25.16 21.95 -4.85
N PHE A 898 -26.36 21.43 -5.10
CA PHE A 898 -26.54 20.11 -5.72
C PHE A 898 -25.90 20.00 -7.11
N VAL A 899 -25.88 21.07 -7.91
CA VAL A 899 -25.22 21.10 -9.22
C VAL A 899 -23.71 21.07 -9.07
N VAL A 900 -23.13 21.89 -8.19
CA VAL A 900 -21.69 21.92 -7.91
C VAL A 900 -21.20 20.58 -7.37
N ASP A 901 -21.93 19.97 -6.41
CA ASP A 901 -21.54 18.67 -5.86
C ASP A 901 -21.73 17.53 -6.86
N SER A 902 -22.77 17.55 -7.70
CA SER A 902 -22.95 16.58 -8.80
C SER A 902 -21.85 16.69 -9.86
N ILE A 903 -21.39 17.92 -10.17
CA ILE A 903 -20.23 18.15 -11.05
C ILE A 903 -18.93 17.66 -10.38
N ARG A 904 -18.74 17.95 -9.08
CA ARG A 904 -17.61 17.47 -8.28
C ARG A 904 -17.55 15.93 -8.23
N ASP A 905 -18.66 15.26 -7.92
CA ASP A 905 -18.81 13.80 -7.98
C ASP A 905 -18.42 13.24 -9.36
N LYS A 906 -18.85 13.90 -10.44
CA LYS A 906 -18.53 13.47 -11.82
C LYS A 906 -17.07 13.70 -12.17
N MET A 907 -16.47 14.80 -11.70
CA MET A 907 -15.04 15.07 -11.84
C MET A 907 -14.21 14.06 -11.05
N GLU A 908 -14.66 13.66 -9.85
CA GLU A 908 -13.99 12.66 -9.02
C GLU A 908 -14.11 11.24 -9.60
N ASP A 909 -15.28 10.83 -10.11
CA ASP A 909 -15.45 9.57 -10.84
C ASP A 909 -14.56 9.50 -12.10
N LEU A 910 -14.37 10.64 -12.79
CA LEU A 910 -13.44 10.75 -13.92
C LEU A 910 -11.99 10.64 -13.46
N LYS A 911 -11.60 11.37 -12.40
CA LYS A 911 -10.25 11.35 -11.82
C LYS A 911 -9.84 9.93 -11.42
N LYS A 912 -10.71 9.25 -10.67
CA LYS A 912 -10.55 7.87 -10.17
C LYS A 912 -10.79 6.78 -11.23
N GLY A 913 -10.95 7.13 -12.51
CA GLY A 913 -10.99 6.18 -13.61
C GLY A 913 -12.19 5.22 -13.60
N ARG A 914 -13.37 5.71 -13.19
CA ARG A 914 -14.62 4.93 -13.15
C ARG A 914 -15.46 5.02 -14.43
N SER A 915 -15.03 5.83 -15.41
CA SER A 915 -15.70 5.99 -16.69
C SER A 915 -15.50 4.78 -17.62
N ASN A 916 -16.48 4.52 -18.49
CA ASN A 916 -16.34 3.50 -19.54
C ASN A 916 -15.30 3.92 -20.60
N VAL A 917 -14.65 2.92 -21.19
CA VAL A 917 -13.75 3.03 -22.33
C VAL A 917 -14.55 2.70 -23.60
N ILE A 918 -14.54 3.61 -24.57
CA ILE A 918 -15.32 3.52 -25.82
C ILE A 918 -14.47 2.98 -27.00
N GLU A 919 -13.17 2.84 -26.75
CA GLU A 919 -12.14 2.39 -27.69
C GLU A 919 -12.40 0.94 -28.16
N LYS A 920 -11.87 0.60 -29.34
CA LYS A 920 -12.01 -0.69 -30.02
C LYS A 920 -10.70 -1.06 -30.70
N ASN A 921 -10.49 -2.36 -30.93
CA ASN A 921 -9.23 -2.93 -31.41
C ASN A 921 -8.02 -2.55 -30.55
N HIS A 922 -8.24 -2.12 -29.30
CA HIS A 922 -7.19 -1.80 -28.35
C HIS A 922 -6.54 -3.06 -27.77
N SER A 923 -5.31 -2.93 -27.29
CA SER A 923 -4.67 -3.93 -26.44
C SER A 923 -5.16 -3.74 -25.00
N LEU A 924 -5.62 -4.79 -24.33
CA LEU A 924 -6.14 -4.72 -22.96
C LEU A 924 -5.23 -5.45 -21.97
N LEU A 925 -4.67 -4.72 -21.01
CA LEU A 925 -3.88 -5.25 -19.91
C LEU A 925 -4.78 -5.46 -18.67
N LEU A 926 -4.79 -6.68 -18.13
CA LEU A 926 -5.53 -7.06 -16.93
C LEU A 926 -4.55 -7.39 -15.80
N GLY A 927 -4.65 -6.64 -14.69
CA GLY A 927 -3.69 -6.68 -13.59
C GLY A 927 -2.56 -5.65 -13.75
N TRP A 928 -1.76 -5.50 -12.68
CA TRP A 928 -0.58 -4.64 -12.65
C TRP A 928 0.54 -5.33 -11.87
N SER A 929 1.79 -5.14 -12.31
CA SER A 929 2.98 -5.85 -11.84
C SER A 929 4.24 -5.01 -12.10
N ASP A 930 5.37 -5.45 -11.56
CA ASP A 930 6.71 -4.95 -11.89
C ASP A 930 7.01 -4.95 -13.41
N LYS A 931 6.50 -5.95 -14.14
CA LYS A 931 6.65 -6.09 -15.60
C LYS A 931 5.75 -5.16 -16.42
N SER A 932 4.75 -4.53 -15.81
CA SER A 932 3.65 -3.89 -16.54
C SER A 932 4.09 -2.65 -17.32
N VAL A 933 4.99 -1.83 -16.78
CA VAL A 933 5.54 -0.66 -17.50
C VAL A 933 6.36 -1.12 -18.71
N SER A 934 7.26 -2.11 -18.53
CA SER A 934 8.07 -2.66 -19.63
C SER A 934 7.19 -3.22 -20.75
N LEU A 935 6.12 -3.93 -20.42
CA LEU A 935 5.16 -4.42 -21.40
C LEU A 935 4.39 -3.29 -22.10
N VAL A 936 4.03 -2.21 -21.38
CA VAL A 936 3.40 -1.03 -22.00
C VAL A 936 4.36 -0.36 -22.99
N LYS A 937 5.62 -0.14 -22.63
CA LYS A 937 6.65 0.41 -23.55
C LYS A 937 6.83 -0.47 -24.80
N GLN A 938 6.91 -1.78 -24.64
CA GLN A 938 6.98 -2.73 -25.76
C GLN A 938 5.72 -2.68 -26.64
N LEU A 939 4.54 -2.55 -26.04
CA LEU A 939 3.28 -2.35 -26.78
C LEU A 939 3.19 -0.96 -27.44
N CYS A 940 3.93 0.06 -26.98
CA CYS A 940 3.98 1.37 -27.64
C CYS A 940 4.83 1.30 -28.92
N LEU A 941 6.02 0.71 -28.85
CA LEU A 941 6.91 0.43 -30.00
C LEU A 941 6.17 -0.38 -31.07
N ALA A 942 5.50 -1.46 -30.68
CA ALA A 942 4.69 -2.31 -31.56
C ALA A 942 3.50 -1.63 -32.28
N ASN A 943 3.22 -0.35 -31.99
CA ASN A 943 2.20 0.44 -32.70
C ASN A 943 2.80 1.59 -33.53
N GLU A 944 4.12 1.77 -33.57
CA GLU A 944 4.71 2.92 -34.26
C GLU A 944 4.39 2.94 -35.75
N SER A 945 4.45 1.79 -36.43
CA SER A 945 4.00 1.62 -37.82
C SER A 945 2.48 1.70 -38.02
N GLU A 946 1.66 1.50 -36.98
CA GLU A 946 0.23 1.83 -37.01
C GLU A 946 -0.05 3.34 -36.81
N GLY A 947 0.98 4.15 -36.51
CA GLY A 947 0.86 5.58 -36.19
C GLY A 947 0.44 5.87 -34.75
N GLY A 948 0.62 4.92 -33.84
CA GLY A 948 0.23 4.99 -32.44
C GLY A 948 -1.11 4.28 -32.15
N GLY A 949 -1.10 3.40 -31.15
CA GLY A 949 -2.24 2.55 -30.81
C GLY A 949 -3.02 3.01 -29.57
N VAL A 950 -3.80 2.09 -28.98
CA VAL A 950 -4.45 2.28 -27.69
C VAL A 950 -4.17 1.09 -26.78
N VAL A 951 -3.64 1.36 -25.60
CA VAL A 951 -3.40 0.36 -24.54
C VAL A 951 -4.29 0.71 -23.35
N VAL A 952 -5.21 -0.18 -23.00
CA VAL A 952 -6.14 0.00 -21.87
C VAL A 952 -5.67 -0.84 -20.70
N VAL A 953 -5.66 -0.30 -19.49
CA VAL A 953 -5.22 -1.00 -18.27
C VAL A 953 -6.40 -1.14 -17.30
N LEU A 954 -6.67 -2.34 -16.81
CA LEU A 954 -7.62 -2.61 -15.72
C LEU A 954 -6.90 -3.28 -14.55
N ALA A 955 -6.84 -2.61 -13.40
CA ALA A 955 -6.21 -3.14 -12.19
C ALA A 955 -6.93 -2.73 -10.90
N GLU A 956 -6.72 -3.52 -9.84
CA GLU A 956 -7.26 -3.29 -8.49
C GLU A 956 -6.42 -2.26 -7.69
N LEU A 957 -5.98 -1.20 -8.36
CA LEU A 957 -5.22 -0.07 -7.82
C LEU A 957 -5.89 1.26 -8.17
N GLU A 958 -5.51 2.34 -7.51
CA GLU A 958 -5.97 3.68 -7.87
C GLU A 958 -5.35 4.14 -9.20
N LYS A 959 -6.14 4.85 -10.03
CA LYS A 959 -5.73 5.27 -11.38
C LYS A 959 -4.52 6.21 -11.30
N GLU A 960 -4.58 7.18 -10.40
CA GLU A 960 -3.52 8.17 -10.17
C GLU A 960 -2.16 7.52 -9.83
N ARG A 961 -2.15 6.36 -9.15
CA ARG A 961 -0.91 5.64 -8.84
C ARG A 961 -0.28 4.99 -10.07
N ILE A 962 -1.10 4.39 -10.94
CA ILE A 962 -0.60 3.75 -12.18
C ILE A 962 -0.13 4.81 -13.18
N GLU A 963 -0.84 5.95 -13.27
CA GLU A 963 -0.40 7.08 -14.10
C GLU A 963 0.93 7.66 -13.59
N ALA A 964 1.09 7.87 -12.28
CA ALA A 964 2.37 8.32 -11.72
C ALA A 964 3.54 7.31 -11.91
N GLU A 965 3.26 6.00 -11.92
CA GLU A 965 4.26 4.95 -12.19
C GLU A 965 4.65 4.89 -13.68
N LEU A 966 3.73 5.23 -14.58
CA LEU A 966 4.01 5.39 -16.01
C LEU A 966 4.79 6.69 -16.28
N GLU A 967 4.40 7.80 -15.65
CA GLU A 967 5.08 9.10 -15.77
C GLU A 967 6.49 9.10 -15.14
N SER A 968 6.78 8.23 -14.17
CA SER A 968 8.11 8.12 -13.56
C SER A 968 9.08 7.18 -14.28
N GLN A 969 8.59 6.33 -15.20
CA GLN A 969 9.38 5.30 -15.88
C GLN A 969 9.32 5.37 -17.42
N MET A 970 8.43 6.19 -18.00
CA MET A 970 8.32 6.37 -19.46
C MET A 970 8.29 7.86 -19.84
N GLU A 971 9.28 8.25 -20.64
CA GLU A 971 9.38 9.61 -21.19
C GLU A 971 8.30 9.87 -22.27
N PRO A 972 7.84 11.12 -22.48
CA PRO A 972 6.74 11.42 -23.41
C PRO A 972 6.96 10.99 -24.87
N HIS A 973 8.21 10.74 -25.28
CA HIS A 973 8.54 10.25 -26.62
C HIS A 973 8.36 8.73 -26.75
N GLU A 974 8.56 7.96 -25.68
CA GLU A 974 8.49 6.49 -25.63
C GLU A 974 7.05 5.94 -25.71
N TYR A 975 6.08 6.83 -25.88
CA TYR A 975 4.70 6.48 -26.19
C TYR A 975 4.49 6.22 -27.69
N HIS A 976 5.35 6.72 -28.60
CA HIS A 976 5.24 6.49 -30.06
C HIS A 976 3.81 6.71 -30.60
N GLY A 977 3.16 7.81 -30.17
CA GLY A 977 1.76 8.14 -30.49
C GLY A 977 0.69 7.29 -29.77
N THR A 978 1.07 6.21 -29.09
CA THR A 978 0.17 5.30 -28.38
C THR A 978 -0.44 5.94 -27.14
N LYS A 979 -1.76 5.81 -27.03
CA LYS A 979 -2.57 6.34 -25.94
C LYS A 979 -2.79 5.28 -24.86
N VAL A 980 -2.19 5.47 -23.69
CA VAL A 980 -2.45 4.61 -22.51
C VAL A 980 -3.71 5.09 -21.76
N VAL A 981 -4.58 4.16 -21.36
CA VAL A 981 -5.90 4.46 -20.77
C VAL A 981 -6.13 3.61 -19.51
N VAL A 982 -5.81 4.18 -18.35
CA VAL A 982 -5.91 3.51 -17.05
C VAL A 982 -7.34 3.51 -16.50
N ARG A 983 -7.79 2.38 -15.93
CA ARG A 983 -9.06 2.22 -15.20
C ARG A 983 -8.88 1.37 -13.94
N SER A 984 -9.45 1.83 -12.83
CA SER A 984 -9.47 1.09 -11.57
C SER A 984 -10.66 0.11 -11.55
N GLY A 985 -10.44 -1.15 -11.19
CA GLY A 985 -11.50 -2.18 -11.08
C GLY A 985 -10.97 -3.62 -11.15
N SER A 986 -11.85 -4.58 -10.87
CA SER A 986 -11.46 -5.99 -10.77
C SER A 986 -11.69 -6.74 -12.09
N PRO A 987 -10.68 -7.43 -12.65
CA PRO A 987 -10.87 -8.28 -13.83
C PRO A 987 -11.75 -9.51 -13.55
N LEU A 988 -12.04 -9.82 -12.28
CA LEU A 988 -13.00 -10.86 -11.90
C LEU A 988 -14.45 -10.41 -12.12
N ILE A 989 -14.72 -9.10 -12.17
CA ILE A 989 -16.07 -8.52 -12.27
C ILE A 989 -16.41 -8.25 -13.73
N THR A 990 -17.42 -8.94 -14.27
CA THR A 990 -17.84 -8.83 -15.68
C THR A 990 -18.31 -7.42 -16.06
N ASN A 991 -18.76 -6.60 -15.11
CA ASN A 991 -19.08 -5.18 -15.35
C ASN A 991 -17.82 -4.31 -15.51
N ASP A 992 -16.73 -4.62 -14.81
CA ASP A 992 -15.45 -3.91 -14.99
C ASP A 992 -14.77 -4.32 -16.30
N LEU A 993 -14.85 -5.60 -16.69
CA LEU A 993 -14.43 -6.05 -18.03
C LEU A 993 -15.24 -5.36 -19.16
N LYS A 994 -16.53 -5.08 -18.94
CA LYS A 994 -17.34 -4.25 -19.86
C LYS A 994 -16.96 -2.77 -19.82
N LYS A 995 -16.60 -2.23 -18.65
CA LYS A 995 -16.11 -0.84 -18.49
C LYS A 995 -14.85 -0.58 -19.31
N VAL A 996 -13.97 -1.58 -19.47
CA VAL A 996 -12.78 -1.51 -20.35
C VAL A 996 -13.00 -2.10 -21.75
N SER A 997 -14.26 -2.33 -22.13
CA SER A 997 -14.68 -2.85 -23.44
C SER A 997 -13.95 -4.12 -23.90
N ALA A 998 -13.60 -5.03 -22.98
CA ALA A 998 -12.82 -6.26 -23.26
C ALA A 998 -13.33 -7.10 -24.44
N HIS A 999 -14.65 -7.11 -24.69
CA HIS A 999 -15.26 -7.79 -25.85
C HIS A 999 -14.79 -7.29 -27.23
N THR A 1000 -14.24 -6.07 -27.33
CA THR A 1000 -13.76 -5.42 -28.57
C THR A 1000 -12.28 -5.08 -28.53
N ALA A 1001 -11.52 -5.68 -27.61
CA ALA A 1001 -10.06 -5.64 -27.60
C ALA A 1001 -9.49 -6.58 -28.68
N ARG A 1002 -8.35 -6.23 -29.30
CA ARG A 1002 -7.64 -7.08 -30.27
C ARG A 1002 -6.81 -8.19 -29.61
N SER A 1003 -6.34 -7.90 -28.40
CA SER A 1003 -5.58 -8.79 -27.53
C SER A 1003 -5.91 -8.45 -26.06
N ILE A 1004 -5.90 -9.46 -25.19
CA ILE A 1004 -6.13 -9.30 -23.75
C ILE A 1004 -5.02 -10.01 -22.99
N THR A 1005 -4.10 -9.27 -22.38
CA THR A 1005 -2.99 -9.84 -21.60
C THR A 1005 -3.34 -9.87 -20.12
N ILE A 1006 -3.27 -11.04 -19.49
CA ILE A 1006 -3.48 -11.22 -18.05
C ILE A 1006 -2.11 -11.35 -17.38
N MET A 1007 -1.80 -10.41 -16.47
CA MET A 1007 -0.51 -10.35 -15.76
C MET A 1007 -0.52 -11.18 -14.48
N ALA A 1008 0.64 -11.76 -14.13
CA ALA A 1008 0.82 -12.45 -12.86
C ALA A 1008 1.02 -11.45 -11.70
N THR A 1009 -0.02 -11.20 -10.91
CA THR A 1009 -0.04 -10.14 -9.87
C THR A 1009 0.44 -10.59 -8.48
N SER A 1010 0.73 -11.88 -8.26
CA SER A 1010 1.20 -12.39 -6.97
C SER A 1010 2.61 -12.98 -7.05
N ILE A 1011 3.38 -12.83 -5.97
CA ILE A 1011 4.69 -13.48 -5.76
C ILE A 1011 4.52 -15.01 -5.67
N ASP A 1012 3.39 -15.45 -5.10
CA ASP A 1012 3.02 -16.85 -4.97
C ASP A 1012 2.37 -17.35 -6.26
N ALA A 1013 2.95 -18.39 -6.87
CA ALA A 1013 2.58 -18.88 -8.18
C ALA A 1013 1.16 -19.47 -8.19
N ASP A 1014 0.84 -20.39 -7.27
CA ASP A 1014 -0.48 -21.02 -7.21
C ASP A 1014 -1.60 -19.99 -7.01
N LYS A 1015 -1.35 -18.96 -6.18
CA LYS A 1015 -2.30 -17.86 -5.98
C LYS A 1015 -2.44 -16.99 -7.23
N SER A 1016 -1.35 -16.74 -7.95
CA SER A 1016 -1.34 -15.97 -9.20
C SER A 1016 -2.09 -16.72 -10.31
N ASP A 1017 -1.77 -18.00 -10.50
CA ASP A 1017 -2.31 -18.83 -11.58
C ASP A 1017 -3.78 -19.17 -11.34
N ALA A 1018 -4.17 -19.44 -10.09
CA ALA A 1018 -5.58 -19.56 -9.71
C ALA A 1018 -6.36 -18.25 -9.87
N SER A 1019 -5.71 -17.08 -9.76
CA SER A 1019 -6.33 -15.78 -10.09
C SER A 1019 -6.50 -15.62 -11.60
N CYS A 1020 -5.46 -15.92 -12.38
CA CYS A 1020 -5.46 -15.91 -13.85
C CYS A 1020 -6.58 -16.81 -14.42
N LEU A 1021 -6.69 -18.04 -13.92
CA LEU A 1021 -7.75 -18.99 -14.27
C LEU A 1021 -9.17 -18.43 -13.99
N ARG A 1022 -9.35 -17.69 -12.88
CA ARG A 1022 -10.63 -17.05 -12.54
C ARG A 1022 -10.93 -15.85 -13.45
N VAL A 1023 -9.92 -15.08 -13.86
CA VAL A 1023 -10.08 -14.01 -14.85
C VAL A 1023 -10.48 -14.59 -16.22
N ILE A 1024 -9.89 -15.71 -16.65
CA ILE A 1024 -10.27 -16.43 -17.87
C ILE A 1024 -11.73 -16.89 -17.81
N LEU A 1025 -12.18 -17.42 -16.68
CA LEU A 1025 -13.59 -17.78 -16.47
C LEU A 1025 -14.52 -16.56 -16.55
N SER A 1026 -14.15 -15.41 -15.97
CA SER A 1026 -14.91 -14.16 -16.07
C SER A 1026 -14.92 -13.56 -17.49
N LEU A 1027 -13.84 -13.71 -18.26
CA LEU A 1027 -13.76 -13.34 -19.68
C LEU A 1027 -14.65 -14.25 -20.54
N ARG A 1028 -14.70 -15.55 -20.27
CA ARG A 1028 -15.66 -16.49 -20.91
C ARG A 1028 -17.12 -16.18 -20.57
N GLY A 1029 -17.39 -15.37 -19.55
CA GLY A 1029 -18.71 -14.80 -19.25
C GLY A 1029 -19.13 -13.64 -20.16
N LEU A 1030 -18.25 -13.15 -21.05
CA LEU A 1030 -18.59 -12.17 -22.07
C LEU A 1030 -19.06 -12.84 -23.36
N PHE A 1031 -20.05 -12.23 -24.03
CA PHE A 1031 -20.56 -12.71 -25.31
C PHE A 1031 -19.54 -12.48 -26.44
N LYS A 1032 -18.74 -13.51 -26.75
CA LYS A 1032 -17.79 -13.62 -27.87
C LYS A 1032 -16.77 -12.47 -27.93
N LEU A 1033 -15.59 -12.70 -27.38
CA LEU A 1033 -14.40 -11.87 -27.60
C LEU A 1033 -14.06 -11.80 -29.11
N GLN A 1034 -13.53 -10.66 -29.55
CA GLN A 1034 -13.00 -10.47 -30.91
C GLN A 1034 -11.53 -10.88 -31.01
N GLY A 1035 -10.71 -10.51 -30.02
CA GLY A 1035 -9.30 -10.86 -29.92
C GLY A 1035 -9.01 -12.20 -29.23
N HIS A 1036 -7.72 -12.49 -29.12
CA HIS A 1036 -7.17 -13.58 -28.32
C HIS A 1036 -6.82 -13.11 -26.90
N VAL A 1037 -6.60 -14.05 -25.98
CA VAL A 1037 -6.16 -13.81 -24.61
C VAL A 1037 -4.76 -14.39 -24.44
N VAL A 1038 -3.82 -13.61 -23.91
CA VAL A 1038 -2.50 -14.08 -23.49
C VAL A 1038 -2.50 -14.17 -21.96
N ALA A 1039 -2.28 -15.35 -21.41
CA ALA A 1039 -2.29 -15.60 -19.98
C ALA A 1039 -0.86 -15.80 -19.46
N GLU A 1040 -0.33 -14.87 -18.67
CA GLU A 1040 0.89 -15.14 -17.92
C GLU A 1040 0.59 -16.16 -16.81
N ILE A 1041 1.37 -17.24 -16.80
CA ILE A 1041 1.32 -18.32 -15.81
C ILE A 1041 2.71 -18.44 -15.18
N ARG A 1042 2.76 -18.64 -13.85
CA ARG A 1042 4.02 -18.75 -13.10
C ARG A 1042 4.50 -20.18 -12.95
N ASP A 1043 3.60 -21.17 -12.88
CA ASP A 1043 3.96 -22.58 -12.70
C ASP A 1043 3.54 -23.46 -13.89
N ILE A 1044 4.42 -24.38 -14.31
CA ILE A 1044 4.17 -25.22 -15.49
C ILE A 1044 3.08 -26.27 -15.25
N ASP A 1045 2.95 -26.75 -14.00
CA ASP A 1045 1.91 -27.71 -13.60
C ASP A 1045 0.48 -27.12 -13.72
N ASN A 1046 0.35 -25.79 -13.69
CA ASN A 1046 -0.95 -25.09 -13.81
C ASN A 1046 -1.39 -24.88 -15.28
N GLU A 1047 -0.47 -24.90 -16.25
CA GLU A 1047 -0.76 -24.63 -17.67
C GLU A 1047 -1.85 -25.56 -18.27
N PRO A 1048 -1.83 -26.90 -18.09
CA PRO A 1048 -2.81 -27.79 -18.72
C PRO A 1048 -4.25 -27.51 -18.26
N LEU A 1049 -4.45 -27.06 -17.02
CA LEU A 1049 -5.75 -26.66 -16.48
C LEU A 1049 -6.23 -25.35 -17.11
N VAL A 1050 -5.32 -24.39 -17.28
CA VAL A 1050 -5.59 -23.10 -17.92
C VAL A 1050 -5.96 -23.30 -19.39
N HIS A 1051 -5.22 -24.09 -20.15
CA HIS A 1051 -5.53 -24.40 -21.55
C HIS A 1051 -6.84 -25.18 -21.70
N LEU A 1052 -7.15 -26.11 -20.77
CA LEU A 1052 -8.43 -26.84 -20.75
C LEU A 1052 -9.64 -25.90 -20.53
N VAL A 1053 -9.48 -24.89 -19.68
CA VAL A 1053 -10.54 -23.91 -19.35
C VAL A 1053 -10.61 -22.76 -20.36
N GLY A 1054 -9.50 -22.35 -20.96
CA GLY A 1054 -9.44 -21.31 -21.99
C GLY A 1054 -9.94 -21.77 -23.35
N GLY A 1055 -9.58 -22.99 -23.76
CA GLY A 1055 -9.75 -23.46 -25.14
C GLY A 1055 -8.90 -22.65 -26.12
N SER A 1056 -9.21 -22.71 -27.42
CA SER A 1056 -8.46 -22.06 -28.51
C SER A 1056 -8.65 -20.53 -28.61
N ILE A 1057 -8.79 -19.86 -27.47
CA ILE A 1057 -8.87 -18.40 -27.33
C ILE A 1057 -7.79 -17.89 -26.36
N VAL A 1058 -7.27 -18.76 -25.48
CA VAL A 1058 -6.20 -18.45 -24.53
C VAL A 1058 -4.91 -19.11 -24.97
N GLU A 1059 -3.89 -18.30 -25.22
CA GLU A 1059 -2.50 -18.74 -25.32
C GLU A 1059 -1.82 -18.55 -23.96
N THR A 1060 -1.06 -19.53 -23.50
CA THR A 1060 -0.37 -19.50 -22.19
C THR A 1060 1.10 -19.12 -22.34
N LEU A 1061 1.58 -18.29 -21.41
CA LEU A 1061 2.98 -17.88 -21.31
C LEU A 1061 3.50 -18.27 -19.92
N VAL A 1062 4.11 -19.45 -19.81
CA VAL A 1062 4.73 -19.95 -18.58
C VAL A 1062 6.05 -19.19 -18.34
N SER A 1063 5.95 -18.02 -17.71
CA SER A 1063 7.02 -17.01 -17.71
C SER A 1063 8.27 -17.46 -16.97
N HIS A 1064 8.12 -18.38 -16.00
CA HIS A 1064 9.25 -18.90 -15.24
C HIS A 1064 10.02 -19.91 -16.08
N ASP A 1065 9.36 -20.95 -16.60
CA ASP A 1065 9.98 -21.99 -17.45
C ASP A 1065 10.79 -21.36 -18.59
N ILE A 1066 10.19 -20.46 -19.37
CA ILE A 1066 10.81 -19.81 -20.53
C ILE A 1066 12.10 -19.09 -20.14
N ILE A 1067 12.08 -18.29 -19.07
CA ILE A 1067 13.27 -17.61 -18.55
C ILE A 1067 14.34 -18.62 -18.08
N GLY A 1068 13.93 -19.75 -17.50
CA GLY A 1068 14.84 -20.88 -17.21
C GLY A 1068 15.54 -21.41 -18.47
N ARG A 1069 14.79 -21.70 -19.54
CA ARG A 1069 15.35 -22.18 -20.81
C ARG A 1069 16.31 -21.17 -21.43
N LEU A 1070 15.94 -19.88 -21.44
CA LEU A 1070 16.78 -18.80 -21.97
C LEU A 1070 18.09 -18.63 -21.20
N ILE A 1071 18.06 -18.73 -19.86
CA ILE A 1071 19.27 -18.70 -19.01
C ILE A 1071 20.19 -19.89 -19.33
N LEU A 1072 19.65 -21.11 -19.40
CA LEU A 1072 20.43 -22.32 -19.69
C LEU A 1072 21.09 -22.28 -21.08
N LEU A 1073 20.35 -21.84 -22.10
CA LEU A 1073 20.86 -21.70 -23.47
C LEU A 1073 21.94 -20.61 -23.55
N SER A 1074 21.75 -19.49 -22.85
CA SER A 1074 22.72 -18.40 -22.76
C SER A 1074 24.00 -18.79 -22.01
N ALA A 1075 23.89 -19.61 -20.95
CA ALA A 1075 25.05 -20.12 -20.21
C ALA A 1075 25.93 -21.03 -21.06
N ARG A 1076 25.33 -21.86 -21.94
CA ARG A 1076 26.07 -22.74 -22.86
C ARG A 1076 26.67 -22.04 -24.07
N SER A 1077 26.07 -20.93 -24.51
CA SER A 1077 26.56 -20.14 -25.65
C SER A 1077 26.59 -18.65 -25.30
N PRO A 1078 27.67 -18.18 -24.64
CA PRO A 1078 27.86 -16.77 -24.32
C PRO A 1078 27.70 -15.89 -25.57
N GLY A 1079 26.74 -14.97 -25.52
CA GLY A 1079 26.30 -14.17 -26.66
C GLY A 1079 24.85 -14.42 -27.07
N LEU A 1080 24.28 -15.62 -26.85
CA LEU A 1080 22.85 -15.87 -27.11
C LEU A 1080 21.94 -14.97 -26.27
N SER A 1081 22.34 -14.57 -25.06
CA SER A 1081 21.60 -13.60 -24.25
C SER A 1081 21.39 -12.27 -24.96
N ARG A 1082 22.36 -11.79 -25.75
CA ARG A 1082 22.23 -10.56 -26.56
C ARG A 1082 21.27 -10.78 -27.73
N VAL A 1083 21.34 -11.94 -28.38
CA VAL A 1083 20.42 -12.31 -29.48
C VAL A 1083 18.98 -12.39 -28.96
N TYR A 1084 18.74 -13.08 -27.83
CA TYR A 1084 17.42 -13.15 -27.23
C TYR A 1084 16.89 -11.79 -26.77
N ASN A 1085 17.74 -10.91 -26.25
CA ASN A 1085 17.31 -9.56 -25.85
C ASN A 1085 16.92 -8.67 -27.04
N SER A 1086 17.46 -8.93 -28.24
CA SER A 1086 17.14 -8.18 -29.46
C SER A 1086 15.99 -8.78 -30.28
N VAL A 1087 15.68 -10.07 -30.10
CA VAL A 1087 14.72 -10.83 -30.93
C VAL A 1087 13.43 -11.20 -30.17
N LEU A 1088 13.35 -10.90 -28.86
CA LEU A 1088 12.15 -11.10 -28.03
C LEU A 1088 11.45 -9.79 -27.63
N GLY A 1089 11.91 -8.66 -28.16
CA GLY A 1089 11.31 -7.35 -27.96
C GLY A 1089 11.22 -6.58 -29.28
N PHE A 1090 10.42 -5.52 -29.29
CA PHE A 1090 10.14 -4.65 -30.44
C PHE A 1090 11.26 -3.61 -30.62
N ASP A 1091 12.52 -4.06 -30.75
CA ASP A 1091 13.73 -3.23 -30.90
C ASP A 1091 14.78 -3.95 -31.77
N GLY A 1092 14.74 -3.70 -33.07
CA GLY A 1092 15.57 -4.37 -34.08
C GLY A 1092 14.81 -5.41 -34.92
N ASP A 1093 15.46 -6.52 -35.27
CA ASP A 1093 14.88 -7.56 -36.14
C ASP A 1093 13.97 -8.55 -35.36
N GLU A 1094 12.69 -8.58 -35.72
CA GLU A 1094 11.61 -9.35 -35.08
C GLU A 1094 11.00 -10.45 -35.95
N PHE A 1095 10.26 -11.38 -35.31
CA PHE A 1095 9.55 -12.46 -36.00
C PHE A 1095 8.21 -12.02 -36.62
N TYR A 1096 8.17 -11.90 -37.96
CA TYR A 1096 6.92 -11.62 -38.70
C TYR A 1096 6.48 -12.80 -39.58
N ASN A 1097 5.16 -13.04 -39.65
CA ASN A 1097 4.54 -14.07 -40.51
C ASN A 1097 3.50 -13.46 -41.47
N LYS A 1098 3.67 -13.66 -42.78
CA LYS A 1098 2.84 -13.01 -43.82
C LYS A 1098 2.75 -13.87 -45.09
N ALA A 1099 1.57 -13.95 -45.68
CA ALA A 1099 1.35 -14.67 -46.94
C ALA A 1099 1.71 -13.76 -48.13
N TRP A 1100 2.53 -14.27 -49.05
CA TRP A 1100 3.05 -13.52 -50.19
C TRP A 1100 2.77 -14.24 -51.51
N PRO A 1101 1.69 -13.88 -52.25
CA PRO A 1101 1.30 -14.55 -53.50
C PRO A 1101 2.40 -14.57 -54.57
N GLU A 1102 3.29 -13.58 -54.55
CA GLU A 1102 4.37 -13.37 -55.52
C GLU A 1102 5.48 -14.43 -55.48
N VAL A 1103 5.55 -15.24 -54.42
CA VAL A 1103 6.55 -16.32 -54.28
C VAL A 1103 5.92 -17.71 -54.15
N VAL A 1104 4.62 -17.86 -54.43
CA VAL A 1104 3.98 -19.19 -54.51
C VAL A 1104 4.66 -20.05 -55.58
N GLY A 1105 5.01 -21.28 -55.22
CA GLY A 1105 5.76 -22.24 -56.05
C GLY A 1105 7.28 -22.06 -56.06
N VAL A 1106 7.83 -20.99 -55.46
CA VAL A 1106 9.27 -20.77 -55.28
C VAL A 1106 9.79 -21.72 -54.18
N PRO A 1107 10.99 -22.33 -54.34
CA PRO A 1107 11.60 -23.15 -53.29
C PRO A 1107 12.14 -22.26 -52.15
N PHE A 1108 12.03 -22.72 -50.90
CA PHE A 1108 12.42 -21.96 -49.71
C PHE A 1108 13.86 -21.42 -49.76
N GLY A 1109 14.80 -22.19 -50.33
CA GLY A 1109 16.19 -21.77 -50.50
C GLY A 1109 16.41 -20.59 -51.46
N GLU A 1110 15.42 -20.22 -52.29
CA GLU A 1110 15.44 -19.01 -53.12
C GLU A 1110 14.84 -17.78 -52.43
N LEU A 1111 14.18 -17.91 -51.28
CA LEU A 1111 13.56 -16.76 -50.61
C LEU A 1111 14.61 -15.78 -50.07
N ILE A 1112 15.76 -16.28 -49.62
CA ILE A 1112 16.86 -15.45 -49.09
C ILE A 1112 17.52 -14.53 -50.13
N VAL A 1113 17.32 -14.78 -51.44
CA VAL A 1113 17.77 -13.87 -52.51
C VAL A 1113 16.64 -12.98 -53.06
N ARG A 1114 15.44 -13.06 -52.46
CA ARG A 1114 14.23 -12.31 -52.82
C ARG A 1114 13.77 -11.37 -51.70
N PHE A 1115 14.11 -11.62 -50.45
CA PHE A 1115 13.88 -10.70 -49.34
C PHE A 1115 15.22 -10.06 -48.94
N PRO A 1116 15.55 -8.84 -49.43
CA PRO A 1116 16.81 -8.17 -49.09
C PRO A 1116 16.78 -7.51 -47.71
N ALA A 1117 15.59 -7.15 -47.22
CA ALA A 1117 15.36 -6.48 -45.93
C ALA A 1117 14.74 -7.42 -44.87
N ALA A 1118 14.78 -8.74 -45.08
CA ALA A 1118 14.26 -9.72 -44.12
C ALA A 1118 14.92 -11.09 -44.33
N THR A 1119 15.15 -11.85 -43.25
CA THR A 1119 15.73 -13.19 -43.30
C THR A 1119 14.65 -14.28 -43.15
N PRO A 1120 14.32 -15.07 -44.19
CA PRO A 1120 13.35 -16.16 -44.06
C PRO A 1120 13.86 -17.32 -43.21
N ILE A 1121 13.14 -17.63 -42.13
CA ILE A 1121 13.51 -18.69 -41.16
C ILE A 1121 12.56 -19.89 -41.15
N GLY A 1122 11.33 -19.73 -41.66
CA GLY A 1122 10.32 -20.77 -41.60
C GLY A 1122 9.08 -20.50 -42.46
N VAL A 1123 8.11 -21.41 -42.37
CA VAL A 1123 6.80 -21.30 -43.03
C VAL A 1123 5.72 -21.77 -42.06
N LYS A 1124 4.64 -21.00 -41.94
CA LYS A 1124 3.38 -21.42 -41.32
C LYS A 1124 2.46 -21.88 -42.45
N THR A 1125 2.25 -23.19 -42.52
CA THR A 1125 1.48 -23.82 -43.61
C THR A 1125 0.01 -23.42 -43.59
N VAL A 1126 -0.70 -23.55 -44.72
CA VAL A 1126 -2.18 -23.38 -44.83
C VAL A 1126 -2.97 -24.10 -43.72
N LYS A 1127 -2.43 -25.19 -43.17
CA LYS A 1127 -3.03 -26.00 -42.08
C LYS A 1127 -2.76 -25.44 -40.68
N GLY A 1128 -2.24 -24.21 -40.57
CA GLY A 1128 -1.83 -23.56 -39.32
C GLY A 1128 -0.54 -24.07 -38.71
N LYS A 1129 0.08 -25.13 -39.25
CA LYS A 1129 1.31 -25.70 -38.67
C LYS A 1129 2.52 -24.84 -39.03
N ILE A 1130 3.20 -24.32 -38.00
CA ILE A 1130 4.51 -23.69 -38.07
C ILE A 1130 5.60 -24.73 -38.33
N VAL A 1131 6.52 -24.43 -39.25
CA VAL A 1131 7.71 -25.21 -39.58
C VAL A 1131 8.91 -24.26 -39.69
N ILE A 1132 9.73 -24.20 -38.64
CA ILE A 1132 11.03 -23.51 -38.67
C ILE A 1132 12.04 -24.39 -39.42
N LYS A 1133 12.89 -23.78 -40.27
CA LYS A 1133 13.87 -24.43 -41.14
C LYS A 1133 13.29 -25.61 -41.95
N PRO A 1134 12.33 -25.35 -42.86
CA PRO A 1134 11.87 -26.35 -43.82
C PRO A 1134 13.02 -26.79 -44.76
N SER A 1135 12.77 -27.82 -45.59
CA SER A 1135 13.74 -28.18 -46.64
C SER A 1135 13.98 -26.99 -47.57
N MET A 1136 15.24 -26.76 -47.98
CA MET A 1136 15.56 -25.75 -49.00
C MET A 1136 14.83 -26.00 -50.34
N THR A 1137 14.37 -27.23 -50.57
CA THR A 1137 13.56 -27.64 -51.73
C THR A 1137 12.05 -27.60 -51.50
N TYR A 1138 11.58 -27.21 -50.30
CA TYR A 1138 10.15 -27.03 -50.01
C TYR A 1138 9.61 -25.88 -50.86
N LYS A 1139 8.52 -26.10 -51.60
CA LYS A 1139 7.88 -25.03 -52.37
C LYS A 1139 6.78 -24.39 -51.53
N ILE A 1140 6.71 -23.07 -51.53
CA ILE A 1140 5.63 -22.32 -50.88
C ILE A 1140 4.31 -22.65 -51.57
N GLU A 1141 3.32 -23.16 -50.83
CA GLU A 1141 1.98 -23.44 -51.34
C GLU A 1141 1.10 -22.17 -51.32
N ASP A 1142 -0.02 -22.17 -52.05
CA ASP A 1142 -0.94 -21.03 -52.04
C ASP A 1142 -1.63 -20.90 -50.66
N GLY A 1143 -1.48 -19.73 -50.03
CA GLY A 1143 -1.90 -19.49 -48.64
C GLY A 1143 -0.89 -19.90 -47.56
N ASP A 1144 0.33 -20.34 -47.91
CA ASP A 1144 1.42 -20.47 -46.92
C ASP A 1144 1.90 -19.08 -46.48
N GLU A 1145 2.07 -18.89 -45.17
CA GLU A 1145 2.65 -17.69 -44.58
C GLU A 1145 4.15 -17.89 -44.34
N ILE A 1146 4.99 -16.97 -44.84
CA ILE A 1146 6.44 -17.02 -44.67
C ILE A 1146 6.78 -16.39 -43.33
N ILE A 1147 7.61 -17.06 -42.54
CA ILE A 1147 8.12 -16.56 -41.26
C ILE A 1147 9.52 -16.00 -41.50
N VAL A 1148 9.70 -14.71 -41.22
CA VAL A 1148 10.94 -13.96 -41.42
C VAL A 1148 11.42 -13.32 -40.11
N LEU A 1149 12.69 -12.92 -40.08
CA LEU A 1149 13.20 -11.85 -39.22
C LEU A 1149 13.25 -10.54 -40.01
N ALA A 1150 12.69 -9.44 -39.50
CA ALA A 1150 12.69 -8.11 -40.14
C ALA A 1150 12.46 -6.97 -39.14
N GLU A 1151 12.82 -5.75 -39.50
CA GLU A 1151 12.74 -4.52 -38.67
C GLU A 1151 11.31 -4.11 -38.26
N ASP A 1152 10.30 -4.37 -39.10
CA ASP A 1152 8.86 -4.19 -38.77
C ASP A 1152 7.99 -5.01 -39.76
N ASN A 1153 6.67 -5.01 -39.57
CA ASN A 1153 5.67 -5.73 -40.34
C ASN A 1153 5.47 -5.23 -41.79
N ASP A 1154 5.91 -4.01 -42.11
CA ASP A 1154 5.75 -3.34 -43.41
C ASP A 1154 7.07 -3.00 -44.14
N THR A 1155 8.21 -2.99 -43.45
CA THR A 1155 9.54 -2.66 -44.00
C THR A 1155 10.02 -3.66 -45.07
N TYR A 1156 9.52 -4.91 -45.02
CA TYR A 1156 9.95 -5.99 -45.92
C TYR A 1156 8.89 -6.40 -46.96
N LYS A 1157 9.38 -6.80 -48.13
CA LYS A 1157 8.62 -7.30 -49.29
C LYS A 1157 9.50 -8.23 -50.14
N PRO A 1158 8.92 -9.11 -50.96
CA PRO A 1158 9.67 -9.84 -51.98
C PRO A 1158 10.09 -8.92 -53.13
N GLU A 1159 11.28 -9.16 -53.67
CA GLU A 1159 11.85 -8.49 -54.84
C GLU A 1159 12.36 -9.53 -55.87
N PRO A 1160 12.66 -9.14 -57.12
CA PRO A 1160 13.26 -10.03 -58.10
C PRO A 1160 14.57 -10.67 -57.60
N PRO A 1161 14.82 -11.96 -57.87
CA PRO A 1161 15.92 -12.69 -57.25
C PRO A 1161 17.29 -12.10 -57.62
N THR A 1162 18.04 -11.67 -56.61
CA THR A 1162 19.38 -11.08 -56.78
C THR A 1162 20.41 -12.16 -57.13
N LEU A 1163 21.23 -11.90 -58.16
CA LEU A 1163 22.28 -12.82 -58.63
C LEU A 1163 23.49 -12.83 -57.67
N VAL A 1164 23.40 -13.61 -56.60
CA VAL A 1164 24.54 -13.89 -55.71
C VAL A 1164 25.52 -14.85 -56.39
N PRO A 1165 26.79 -14.48 -56.60
CA PRO A 1165 27.79 -15.39 -57.19
C PRO A 1165 28.12 -16.54 -56.21
N PRO A 1166 28.26 -17.78 -56.69
CA PRO A 1166 28.50 -18.93 -55.82
C PRO A 1166 29.92 -18.89 -55.22
N VAL A 1167 29.99 -18.52 -53.94
CA VAL A 1167 31.22 -18.58 -53.13
C VAL A 1167 31.47 -20.04 -52.72
N PRO A 1168 32.74 -20.53 -52.71
CA PRO A 1168 33.05 -21.85 -52.16
C PRO A 1168 32.56 -21.97 -50.71
N ILE A 1169 31.76 -23.00 -50.43
CA ILE A 1169 31.21 -23.23 -49.08
C ILE A 1169 32.38 -23.41 -48.10
N PRO A 1170 32.54 -22.54 -47.09
CA PRO A 1170 33.58 -22.73 -46.09
C PRO A 1170 33.30 -24.01 -45.32
N VAL A 1171 34.31 -24.88 -45.20
CA VAL A 1171 34.21 -26.09 -44.37
C VAL A 1171 34.22 -25.66 -42.91
N ILE A 1172 33.02 -25.42 -42.36
CA ILE A 1172 32.84 -25.18 -40.93
C ILE A 1172 33.33 -26.45 -40.22
N PRO A 1173 34.40 -26.38 -39.40
CA PRO A 1173 34.86 -27.56 -38.68
C PRO A 1173 33.75 -28.02 -37.72
N ALA A 1174 33.53 -29.33 -37.65
CA ALA A 1174 32.59 -29.89 -36.68
C ALA A 1174 33.07 -29.49 -35.28
N LYS A 1175 32.25 -28.72 -34.55
CA LYS A 1175 32.59 -28.29 -33.19
C LYS A 1175 32.54 -29.51 -32.29
N ASP A 1176 33.71 -29.95 -31.82
CA ASP A 1176 33.80 -31.07 -30.89
C ASP A 1176 32.91 -30.83 -29.67
N LYS A 1177 32.11 -31.84 -29.31
CA LYS A 1177 31.28 -31.80 -28.12
C LYS A 1177 32.14 -32.06 -26.88
N ILE A 1178 32.58 -30.97 -26.26
CA ILE A 1178 33.34 -30.98 -25.01
C ILE A 1178 32.38 -31.30 -23.85
N LYS A 1179 32.88 -32.01 -22.83
CA LYS A 1179 32.17 -32.23 -21.57
C LYS A 1179 32.11 -30.92 -20.77
N GLU A 1180 30.92 -30.49 -20.42
CA GLU A 1180 30.71 -29.24 -19.69
C GLU A 1180 30.69 -29.49 -18.17
N LYS A 1181 30.98 -28.45 -17.39
CA LYS A 1181 30.75 -28.44 -15.94
C LYS A 1181 29.87 -27.23 -15.62
N ILE A 1182 28.65 -27.47 -15.15
CA ILE A 1182 27.67 -26.43 -14.84
C ILE A 1182 27.47 -26.38 -13.34
N LEU A 1183 27.52 -25.17 -12.76
CA LEU A 1183 27.15 -24.91 -11.38
C LEU A 1183 25.78 -24.22 -11.37
N VAL A 1184 24.84 -24.75 -10.60
CA VAL A 1184 23.53 -24.14 -10.34
C VAL A 1184 23.48 -23.72 -8.88
N CYS A 1185 23.37 -22.42 -8.63
CA CYS A 1185 23.26 -21.85 -7.29
C CYS A 1185 21.79 -21.58 -6.93
N GLY A 1186 21.39 -21.98 -5.71
CA GLY A 1186 20.01 -21.90 -5.22
C GLY A 1186 19.16 -23.11 -5.62
N TRP A 1187 18.13 -23.41 -4.83
CA TRP A 1187 17.10 -24.39 -5.20
C TRP A 1187 15.92 -23.68 -5.86
N ARG A 1188 15.75 -23.88 -7.16
CA ARG A 1188 14.56 -23.44 -7.91
C ARG A 1188 13.48 -24.52 -7.83
N ARG A 1189 12.20 -24.14 -7.78
CA ARG A 1189 11.07 -25.09 -7.73
C ARG A 1189 11.13 -26.09 -8.90
N ASP A 1190 11.09 -25.57 -10.11
CA ASP A 1190 11.12 -26.27 -11.40
C ASP A 1190 12.56 -26.62 -11.87
N ILE A 1191 13.48 -26.88 -10.93
CA ILE A 1191 14.86 -27.29 -11.23
C ILE A 1191 14.94 -28.65 -11.94
N GLN A 1192 13.95 -29.53 -11.76
CA GLN A 1192 13.92 -30.84 -12.42
C GLN A 1192 13.84 -30.71 -13.95
N ASP A 1193 12.96 -29.86 -14.47
CA ASP A 1193 12.80 -29.69 -15.93
C ASP A 1193 13.99 -28.98 -16.56
N MET A 1194 14.61 -28.06 -15.83
CA MET A 1194 15.91 -27.47 -16.22
C MET A 1194 17.01 -28.53 -16.32
N LEU A 1195 17.06 -29.52 -15.42
CA LEU A 1195 18.03 -30.61 -15.46
C LEU A 1195 17.74 -31.61 -16.59
N VAL A 1196 16.48 -31.94 -16.85
CA VAL A 1196 16.07 -32.78 -18.00
C VAL A 1196 16.42 -32.09 -19.33
N LEU A 1197 16.19 -30.77 -19.43
CA LEU A 1197 16.56 -29.99 -20.59
C LEU A 1197 18.09 -29.94 -20.79
N LEU A 1198 18.87 -29.78 -19.71
CA LEU A 1198 20.34 -29.86 -19.76
C LEU A 1198 20.83 -31.23 -20.23
N ASP A 1199 20.29 -32.34 -19.73
CA ASP A 1199 20.70 -33.69 -20.14
C ASP A 1199 20.49 -33.93 -21.65
N SER A 1200 19.42 -33.37 -22.23
CA SER A 1200 19.18 -33.41 -23.69
C SER A 1200 20.21 -32.65 -24.53
N PHE A 1201 20.96 -31.73 -23.92
CA PHE A 1201 21.83 -30.77 -24.57
C PHE A 1201 23.33 -31.02 -24.34
N LEU A 1202 23.69 -31.64 -23.21
CA LEU A 1202 25.05 -31.91 -22.78
C LEU A 1202 25.65 -33.17 -23.45
N GLU A 1203 26.98 -33.29 -23.42
CA GLU A 1203 27.65 -34.52 -23.87
C GLU A 1203 27.92 -35.48 -22.71
N ARG A 1204 27.92 -36.79 -22.98
CA ARG A 1204 27.82 -37.82 -21.95
C ARG A 1204 29.02 -37.80 -20.98
N GLY A 1205 28.71 -37.60 -19.70
CA GLY A 1205 29.72 -37.43 -18.65
C GLY A 1205 30.24 -35.98 -18.51
N SER A 1206 29.45 -35.00 -18.94
CA SER A 1206 29.41 -33.66 -18.35
C SER A 1206 28.94 -33.74 -16.89
N GLU A 1207 29.19 -32.70 -16.09
CA GLU A 1207 28.81 -32.63 -14.68
C GLU A 1207 27.88 -31.44 -14.40
N VAL A 1208 26.84 -31.64 -13.59
CA VAL A 1208 26.03 -30.56 -13.03
C VAL A 1208 26.16 -30.58 -11.50
N HIS A 1209 26.61 -29.49 -10.93
CA HIS A 1209 26.84 -29.29 -9.51
C HIS A 1209 25.72 -28.40 -8.96
N LEU A 1210 25.03 -28.84 -7.90
CA LEU A 1210 23.97 -28.08 -7.26
C LEU A 1210 24.48 -27.52 -5.92
N LEU A 1211 24.43 -26.20 -5.76
CA LEU A 1211 24.84 -25.50 -4.54
C LEU A 1211 23.65 -24.71 -3.99
N ASN A 1212 23.04 -25.21 -2.92
CA ASN A 1212 21.82 -24.64 -2.33
C ASN A 1212 21.87 -24.71 -0.80
N GLU A 1213 21.01 -23.91 -0.16
CA GLU A 1213 20.82 -23.93 1.28
C GLU A 1213 19.95 -25.13 1.66
N LEU A 1214 20.42 -25.94 2.63
CA LEU A 1214 19.65 -27.06 3.15
C LEU A 1214 18.57 -26.55 4.11
N THR A 1215 17.33 -26.45 3.62
CA THR A 1215 16.14 -26.38 4.48
C THR A 1215 15.97 -27.72 5.20
N VAL A 1216 16.13 -27.71 6.52
CA VAL A 1216 15.98 -28.87 7.42
C VAL A 1216 14.60 -28.87 8.06
#